data_AF-A0A1V4THN0-F1
#
_entry.id   AF-A0A1V4THN0-F1
#
_cell.length_a   1.000
_cell.length_b   1.000
_cell.length_c   1.000
_cell.angle_alpha   90.00
_cell.angle_beta   90.00
_cell.angle_gamma   90.00
#
_symmetry.space_group_name_H-M   'P 1'
#
loop_
_entity.id
_entity.type
_entity.pdbx_description
1 polymer ?
#
loop_
_entity_poly.entity_id
_entity_poly.type
_entity_poly.pdbx_seq_one_letter_code
_entity_poly.pdbx_strand_id
1 'polypeptide(L)'
;MRDQEKYFLDWQDRIQDRSRFYWLGRSIIMWIGGFLAFIIIDYLSVGLSFDNWITAFIVAGLVGLFNTLFWPVLARILLPFMVFTVGIGALLLNGFFIWLAGDFVEGFTIGGPALILTPLAMAAVTAFLSAILTIDDDATYYRSVIRKIKKGKIKFKEKPGIIFLEIDGLALNILNEAITNGSMPTLKRWLDEGTHKVTGWETDLSSQTGASQAGILHGNNNNIPAFRWVEKDNNNKIMVSTGLSDAPIIEKRISDGKGLLNCHGASRSNLFSGDAVDVIFTYSKLKNLRRFYSRAWYYVYSYPSNFARIVVLFGLDVLLDYASQLTHLIKNIRPRIRRGLIYPFVRGGANVFLREVTTAVLIGDMLEGKVDVAYVTYLGYDEIAHHSGTRDWDAFYALKKLDRQFHRLENAKKYAPRPYNLVVQSDHGQTNGATFLQRYGLTLEDLVRNLIPPETLIYSELSSNEDHFGQALQNPIKDSKLYLKGRGDLVAGESRYLFNRAVRKVDEAPVIRGKVLDYLQRHEIGQAPPKKPSSSEAQVIVLASGNLGLIYLTEYVKRLTFEQIKAIYPDLIPGLVQHEGIGFVMVHSEKYGPMAMGREGICYLKDGTIEGEDPLTPFGPRAREHLSRTDTFKHVPDILVNSFYDPVTNEVAAFEELVGSHGGLGGEQTQPFILHPSEWNMGSEEIVGAEKLHELLKRQLKEV
;
A
#
# COMPACT_ATOMS: atom_id res chain seq x y z
N MET A 1 5.04 -13.51 -43.55
CA MET A 1 3.96 -12.54 -43.82
C MET A 1 2.60 -13.14 -43.45
N ARG A 2 2.34 -13.51 -42.18
CA ARG A 2 1.08 -14.23 -41.86
C ARG A 2 0.36 -13.80 -40.58
N ASP A 3 1.05 -13.36 -39.52
CA ASP A 3 0.37 -12.99 -38.25
C ASP A 3 0.50 -11.50 -37.87
N GLN A 4 1.67 -10.86 -38.01
CA GLN A 4 1.80 -9.40 -37.78
C GLN A 4 0.92 -8.53 -38.68
N GLU A 5 0.81 -8.86 -39.98
CA GLU A 5 -0.07 -8.14 -40.92
C GLU A 5 -1.54 -8.37 -40.57
N LYS A 6 -1.90 -9.57 -40.11
CA LYS A 6 -3.24 -9.89 -39.62
C LYS A 6 -3.58 -9.10 -38.36
N TYR A 7 -2.66 -9.02 -37.39
CA TYR A 7 -2.85 -8.21 -36.19
C TYR A 7 -2.93 -6.72 -36.52
N PHE A 8 -2.14 -6.24 -37.48
CA PHE A 8 -2.22 -4.86 -37.96
C PHE A 8 -3.58 -4.56 -38.61
N LEU A 9 -4.09 -5.44 -39.46
CA LEU A 9 -5.39 -5.29 -40.11
C LEU A 9 -6.53 -5.33 -39.08
N ASP A 10 -6.49 -6.28 -38.13
CA ASP A 10 -7.45 -6.39 -37.03
C ASP A 10 -7.37 -5.19 -36.08
N TRP A 11 -6.17 -4.69 -35.77
CA TRP A 11 -5.98 -3.43 -35.04
C TRP A 11 -6.54 -2.23 -35.80
N GLN A 12 -6.36 -2.18 -37.12
CA GLN A 12 -6.90 -1.13 -37.96
C GLN A 12 -8.44 -1.17 -38.01
N ASP A 13 -9.05 -2.35 -38.01
CA ASP A 13 -10.50 -2.55 -37.98
C ASP A 13 -11.11 -2.22 -36.62
N ARG A 14 -10.41 -2.57 -35.52
CA ARG A 14 -10.79 -2.20 -34.14
C ARG A 14 -10.75 -0.70 -33.90
N ILE A 15 -9.82 0.01 -34.53
CA ILE A 15 -9.73 1.47 -34.44
C ILE A 15 -10.69 2.06 -35.48
N GLN A 16 -11.99 2.00 -35.18
CA GLN A 16 -12.92 2.93 -35.78
C GLN A 16 -12.50 4.34 -35.37
N ASP A 17 -12.00 5.12 -36.32
CA ASP A 17 -11.65 6.52 -36.11
C ASP A 17 -12.94 7.23 -35.69
N ARG A 18 -13.02 7.70 -34.44
CA ARG A 18 -14.20 8.45 -33.96
C ARG A 18 -14.48 9.56 -34.97
N SER A 19 -15.75 9.73 -35.34
CA SER A 19 -16.13 10.65 -36.42
C SER A 19 -15.56 12.06 -36.18
N ARG A 20 -15.28 12.81 -37.25
CA ARG A 20 -14.81 14.20 -37.14
C ARG A 20 -15.78 15.06 -36.30
N PHE A 21 -17.07 14.70 -36.28
CA PHE A 21 -18.10 15.32 -35.45
C PHE A 21 -17.91 15.08 -33.95
N TYR A 22 -17.48 13.88 -33.52
CA TYR A 22 -17.15 13.62 -32.12
C TYR A 22 -16.04 14.56 -31.62
N TRP A 23 -14.99 14.72 -32.44
CA TRP A 23 -13.85 15.58 -32.09
C TRP A 23 -14.21 17.06 -32.07
N LEU A 24 -15.02 17.50 -33.04
CA LEU A 24 -15.54 18.86 -33.05
C LEU A 24 -16.41 19.13 -31.82
N GLY A 25 -17.33 18.21 -31.51
CA GLY A 25 -18.18 18.29 -30.33
C GLY A 25 -17.37 18.34 -29.04
N ARG A 26 -16.36 17.47 -28.88
CA ARG A 26 -15.44 17.51 -27.74
C ARG A 26 -14.75 18.87 -27.62
N SER A 27 -14.16 19.38 -28.70
CA SER A 27 -13.46 20.67 -28.67
C SER A 27 -14.38 21.82 -28.28
N ILE A 28 -15.63 21.81 -28.77
CA ILE A 28 -16.65 22.79 -28.37
C ILE A 28 -16.99 22.66 -26.88
N ILE A 29 -17.21 21.45 -26.38
CA ILE A 29 -17.50 21.22 -24.96
C ILE A 29 -16.36 21.71 -24.07
N MET A 30 -15.11 21.39 -24.46
CA MET A 30 -13.92 21.85 -23.75
C MET A 30 -13.78 23.38 -23.76
N TRP A 31 -14.10 24.01 -24.90
CA TRP A 31 -14.09 25.46 -25.02
C TRP A 31 -15.16 26.12 -24.14
N ILE A 32 -16.39 25.61 -24.17
CA ILE A 32 -17.48 26.06 -23.30
C ILE A 32 -17.08 25.86 -21.83
N GLY A 33 -16.47 24.73 -21.47
CA GLY A 33 -15.98 24.49 -20.12
C GLY A 33 -14.93 25.51 -19.67
N GLY A 34 -13.99 25.85 -20.56
CA GLY A 34 -13.00 26.91 -20.31
C GLY A 34 -13.64 28.29 -20.12
N PHE A 35 -14.60 28.63 -20.98
CA PHE A 35 -15.40 29.86 -20.86
C PHE A 35 -16.14 29.94 -19.53
N LEU A 36 -16.86 28.89 -19.13
CA LEU A 36 -17.59 28.84 -17.86
C LEU A 36 -16.65 29.01 -16.66
N ALA A 37 -15.48 28.38 -16.68
CA ALA A 37 -14.49 28.54 -15.63
C ALA A 37 -13.97 29.99 -15.51
N PHE A 38 -13.77 30.67 -16.64
CA PHE A 38 -13.41 32.09 -16.63
C PHE A 38 -14.50 32.97 -16.03
N ILE A 39 -15.76 32.75 -16.37
CA ILE A 39 -16.90 33.47 -15.77
C ILE A 39 -16.97 33.25 -14.26
N ILE A 40 -16.73 32.02 -13.79
CA ILE A 40 -16.71 31.70 -12.35
C ILE A 40 -15.62 32.50 -11.64
N ILE A 41 -14.39 32.53 -12.18
CA ILE A 41 -13.27 33.22 -11.53
C ILE A 41 -13.44 34.75 -11.58
N ASP A 42 -13.93 35.29 -12.69
CA ASP A 42 -14.26 36.71 -12.84
C ASP A 42 -15.24 37.17 -11.76
N TYR A 43 -16.31 36.39 -11.56
CA TYR A 43 -17.30 36.64 -10.51
C TYR A 43 -16.71 36.63 -9.09
N LEU A 44 -15.69 35.79 -8.83
CA LEU A 44 -15.01 35.75 -7.54
C LEU A 44 -14.11 36.98 -7.29
N SER A 45 -13.82 37.79 -8.33
CA SER A 45 -13.01 39.01 -8.22
C SER A 45 -11.61 38.77 -7.63
N VAL A 46 -11.02 37.61 -7.90
CA VAL A 46 -9.71 37.17 -7.33
C VAL A 46 -8.51 37.49 -8.23
N GLY A 47 -8.59 38.57 -9.00
CA GLY A 47 -7.50 39.04 -9.86
C GLY A 47 -7.57 38.59 -11.32
N LEU A 48 -8.75 38.21 -11.82
CA LEU A 48 -9.03 38.05 -13.23
C LEU A 48 -10.30 38.84 -13.56
N SER A 49 -10.28 39.59 -14.65
CA SER A 49 -11.42 40.39 -15.09
C SER A 49 -11.60 40.40 -16.60
N PHE A 50 -12.86 40.51 -17.03
CA PHE A 50 -13.23 40.73 -18.43
C PHE A 50 -14.17 41.92 -18.58
N ASP A 51 -14.00 42.71 -19.64
CA ASP A 51 -14.91 43.83 -19.94
C ASP A 51 -16.31 43.33 -20.33
N ASN A 52 -16.39 42.16 -20.95
CA ASN A 52 -17.64 41.51 -21.34
C ASN A 52 -17.45 39.99 -21.55
N TRP A 53 -18.57 39.26 -21.62
CA TRP A 53 -18.56 37.81 -21.78
C TRP A 53 -18.00 37.35 -23.14
N ILE A 54 -18.05 38.18 -24.17
CA ILE A 54 -17.49 37.86 -25.49
C ILE A 54 -15.97 37.79 -25.39
N THR A 55 -15.35 38.72 -24.65
CA THR A 55 -13.91 38.69 -24.36
C THR A 55 -13.52 37.39 -23.67
N ALA A 56 -14.25 36.96 -22.63
CA ALA A 56 -13.99 35.69 -21.95
C ALA A 56 -14.09 34.47 -22.90
N PHE A 57 -15.07 34.48 -23.80
CA PHE A 57 -15.24 33.42 -24.80
C PHE A 57 -14.08 33.35 -25.79
N ILE A 58 -13.60 34.50 -26.28
CA ILE A 58 -12.45 34.61 -27.19
C ILE A 58 -11.16 34.15 -26.48
N VAL A 59 -10.91 34.62 -25.26
CA VAL A 59 -9.73 34.23 -24.47
C VAL A 59 -9.71 32.72 -24.23
N ALA A 60 -10.86 32.10 -23.97
CA ALA A 60 -10.94 30.63 -23.79
C ALA A 60 -10.51 29.88 -25.07
N GLY A 61 -10.90 30.41 -26.24
CA GLY A 61 -10.48 29.87 -27.53
C GLY A 61 -8.98 30.05 -27.76
N LEU A 62 -8.43 31.22 -27.43
CA LEU A 62 -7.01 31.53 -27.58
C LEU A 62 -6.12 30.66 -26.67
N VAL A 63 -6.51 30.48 -25.40
CA VAL A 63 -5.80 29.58 -24.47
C VAL A 63 -5.87 28.12 -24.95
N GLY A 64 -7.01 27.69 -25.49
CA GLY A 64 -7.14 26.38 -26.13
C GLY A 64 -6.20 26.22 -27.34
N LEU A 65 -6.04 27.28 -28.13
CA LEU A 65 -5.11 27.33 -29.26
C LEU A 65 -3.65 27.26 -28.80
N PHE A 66 -3.26 28.05 -27.80
CA PHE A 66 -1.90 28.00 -27.21
C PHE A 66 -1.56 26.60 -26.70
N ASN A 67 -2.49 25.98 -25.96
CA ASN A 67 -2.32 24.61 -25.50
C ASN A 67 -2.17 23.62 -26.67
N THR A 68 -2.93 23.78 -27.75
CA THR A 68 -2.84 22.87 -28.89
C THR A 68 -1.52 23.02 -29.66
N LEU A 69 -1.02 24.25 -29.81
CA LEU A 69 0.19 24.56 -30.58
C LEU A 69 1.49 24.32 -29.79
N PHE A 70 1.55 24.86 -28.57
CA PHE A 70 2.81 24.93 -27.81
C PHE A 70 2.97 23.77 -26.82
N TRP A 71 1.90 23.29 -26.20
CA TRP A 71 2.00 22.24 -25.16
C TRP A 71 2.71 20.96 -25.63
N PRO A 72 2.47 20.42 -26.84
CA PRO A 72 3.15 19.19 -27.28
C PRO A 72 4.68 19.32 -27.33
N VAL A 73 5.20 20.53 -27.54
CA VAL A 73 6.65 20.82 -27.56
C VAL A 73 7.14 21.09 -26.14
N LEU A 74 6.47 21.99 -25.41
CA LEU A 74 6.86 22.37 -24.05
C LEU A 74 6.80 21.18 -23.08
N ALA A 75 5.79 20.32 -23.17
CA ALA A 75 5.66 19.16 -22.32
C ALA A 75 6.81 18.14 -22.49
N ARG A 76 7.53 18.18 -23.64
CA ARG A 76 8.74 17.36 -23.85
C ARG A 76 9.98 18.02 -23.29
N ILE A 77 10.13 19.32 -23.53
CA ILE A 77 11.30 20.10 -23.11
C ILE A 77 11.31 20.26 -21.59
N LEU A 78 10.16 20.62 -21.02
CA LEU A 78 9.96 20.88 -19.59
C LEU A 78 9.58 19.61 -18.81
N LEU A 79 9.60 18.42 -19.42
CA LEU A 79 9.27 17.17 -18.73
C LEU A 79 10.08 16.98 -17.44
N PRO A 80 11.42 17.17 -17.43
CA PRO A 80 12.20 17.02 -16.21
C PRO A 80 11.75 18.01 -15.13
N PHE A 81 11.42 19.25 -15.51
CA PHE A 81 10.94 20.28 -14.59
C PHE A 81 9.56 19.93 -14.01
N MET A 82 8.63 19.47 -14.84
CA MET A 82 7.29 19.05 -14.38
C MET A 82 7.38 17.83 -13.45
N VAL A 83 8.21 16.84 -13.77
CA VAL A 83 8.43 15.66 -12.92
C VAL A 83 9.09 16.06 -11.59
N PHE A 84 10.13 16.92 -11.64
CA PHE A 84 10.82 17.40 -10.44
C PHE A 84 9.90 18.19 -9.50
N THR A 85 9.01 19.00 -10.06
CA THR A 85 8.03 19.78 -9.30
C THR A 85 6.77 19.01 -8.94
N VAL A 86 6.73 17.69 -9.17
CA VAL A 86 5.56 16.83 -8.93
C VAL A 86 4.30 17.41 -9.60
N GLY A 87 4.48 17.99 -10.78
CA GLY A 87 3.43 18.56 -11.63
C GLY A 87 3.07 20.02 -11.36
N ILE A 88 3.55 20.66 -10.29
CA ILE A 88 3.32 22.11 -10.04
C ILE A 88 3.79 22.95 -11.24
N GLY A 89 4.90 22.58 -11.88
CA GLY A 89 5.37 23.25 -13.09
C GLY A 89 4.36 23.22 -14.25
N ALA A 90 3.56 22.15 -14.37
CA ALA A 90 2.49 22.08 -15.37
C ALA A 90 1.34 23.05 -15.04
N LEU A 91 1.00 23.22 -13.76
CA LEU A 91 -0.01 24.18 -13.31
C LEU A 91 0.44 25.62 -13.59
N LEU A 92 1.69 25.95 -13.25
CA LEU A 92 2.28 27.27 -13.52
C LEU A 92 2.34 27.57 -15.02
N LEU A 93 2.65 26.57 -15.86
CA LEU A 93 2.68 26.74 -17.31
C LEU A 93 1.29 27.03 -17.90
N ASN A 94 0.24 26.40 -17.36
CA ASN A 94 -1.14 26.74 -17.74
C ASN A 94 -1.49 28.18 -17.33
N GLY A 95 -1.15 28.57 -16.10
CA GLY A 95 -1.33 29.95 -15.63
C GLY A 95 -0.60 30.96 -16.51
N PHE A 96 0.63 30.63 -16.93
CA PHE A 96 1.41 31.44 -17.86
C PHE A 96 0.74 31.61 -19.22
N PHE A 97 0.14 30.56 -19.80
CA PHE A 97 -0.59 30.69 -21.07
C PHE A 97 -1.85 31.55 -20.95
N ILE A 98 -2.54 31.50 -19.82
CA ILE A 98 -3.68 32.38 -19.55
C ILE A 98 -3.19 33.82 -19.41
N TRP A 99 -2.11 34.05 -18.66
CA TRP A 99 -1.49 35.37 -18.54
C TRP A 99 -1.05 35.94 -19.89
N LEU A 100 -0.37 35.12 -20.69
CA LEU A 100 0.08 35.49 -22.03
C LEU A 100 -1.09 35.89 -22.94
N ALA A 101 -2.28 35.30 -22.77
CA ALA A 101 -3.45 35.69 -23.54
C ALA A 101 -3.91 37.14 -23.27
N GLY A 102 -3.56 37.72 -22.11
CA GLY A 102 -3.79 39.13 -21.77
C GLY A 102 -3.05 40.10 -22.69
N ASP A 103 -1.90 39.70 -23.23
CA ASP A 103 -1.13 40.53 -24.16
C ASP A 103 -1.74 40.57 -25.58
N PHE A 104 -2.68 39.67 -25.89
CA PHE A 104 -3.30 39.54 -27.22
C PHE A 104 -4.76 39.98 -27.28
N VAL A 105 -5.43 40.14 -26.14
CA VAL A 105 -6.86 40.44 -26.07
C VAL A 105 -7.09 41.63 -25.16
N GLU A 106 -7.46 42.77 -25.74
CA GLU A 106 -7.89 43.95 -24.99
C GLU A 106 -9.15 43.64 -24.16
N GLY A 107 -9.24 44.24 -22.97
CA GLY A 107 -10.37 44.02 -22.06
C GLY A 107 -10.29 42.72 -21.25
N PHE A 108 -9.12 42.08 -21.19
CA PHE A 108 -8.84 40.95 -20.30
C PHE A 108 -7.59 41.24 -19.46
N THR A 109 -7.70 41.07 -18.14
CA THR A 109 -6.54 41.14 -17.25
C THR A 109 -6.51 39.95 -16.29
N ILE A 110 -5.31 39.49 -15.95
CA ILE A 110 -5.11 38.44 -14.95
C ILE A 110 -3.83 38.68 -14.16
N GLY A 111 -3.90 38.47 -12.85
CA GLY A 111 -2.76 38.56 -11.94
C GLY A 111 -3.04 37.90 -10.59
N GLY A 112 -2.02 37.86 -9.74
CA GLY A 112 -2.15 37.37 -8.36
C GLY A 112 -2.67 35.92 -8.27
N PRO A 113 -3.59 35.61 -7.34
CA PRO A 113 -4.11 34.25 -7.13
C PRO A 113 -4.81 33.64 -8.35
N ALA A 114 -5.39 34.46 -9.23
CA ALA A 114 -6.09 33.98 -10.42
C ALA A 114 -5.20 33.15 -11.36
N LEU A 115 -3.89 33.37 -11.37
CA LEU A 115 -2.94 32.57 -12.18
C LEU A 115 -2.94 31.08 -11.81
N ILE A 116 -3.30 30.74 -10.57
CA ILE A 116 -3.38 29.36 -10.08
C ILE A 116 -4.84 28.89 -10.02
N LEU A 117 -5.74 29.75 -9.52
CA LEU A 117 -7.15 29.40 -9.35
C LEU A 117 -7.86 29.15 -10.69
N THR A 118 -7.47 29.87 -11.75
CA THR A 118 -8.13 29.74 -13.04
C THR A 118 -7.88 28.40 -13.73
N PRO A 119 -6.62 27.91 -13.86
CA PRO A 119 -6.38 26.54 -14.33
C PRO A 119 -7.09 25.47 -13.50
N LEU A 120 -7.17 25.64 -12.17
CA LEU A 120 -7.87 24.71 -11.29
C LEU A 120 -9.39 24.72 -11.54
N ALA A 121 -10.01 25.89 -11.67
CA ALA A 121 -11.43 26.01 -12.01
C ALA A 121 -11.73 25.42 -13.38
N MET A 122 -10.89 25.68 -14.39
CA MET A 122 -11.01 25.06 -15.71
C MET A 122 -10.96 23.53 -15.64
N ALA A 123 -10.03 22.98 -14.84
CA ALA A 123 -9.92 21.55 -14.64
C ALA A 123 -11.12 20.97 -13.87
N ALA A 124 -11.67 21.70 -12.90
CA ALA A 124 -12.85 21.28 -12.15
C ALA A 124 -14.10 21.23 -13.03
N VAL A 125 -14.35 22.28 -13.81
CA VAL A 125 -15.46 22.32 -14.78
C VAL A 125 -15.28 21.22 -15.83
N THR A 126 -14.06 21.03 -16.34
CA THR A 126 -13.76 19.95 -17.27
C THR A 126 -14.05 18.57 -16.67
N ALA A 127 -13.56 18.31 -15.45
CA ALA A 127 -13.77 17.02 -14.78
C ALA A 127 -15.27 16.74 -14.57
N PHE A 128 -16.03 17.77 -14.21
CA PHE A 128 -17.48 17.69 -14.06
C PHE A 128 -18.17 17.38 -15.39
N LEU A 129 -17.84 18.11 -16.46
CA LEU A 129 -18.38 17.86 -17.80
C LEU A 129 -18.01 16.47 -18.31
N SER A 130 -16.77 16.02 -18.13
CA SER A 130 -16.32 14.68 -18.51
C SER A 130 -17.05 13.58 -17.73
N ALA A 131 -17.35 13.81 -16.45
CA ALA A 131 -18.11 12.87 -15.63
C ALA A 131 -19.57 12.70 -16.08
N ILE A 132 -20.20 13.76 -16.61
CA ILE A 132 -21.60 13.73 -17.09
C ILE A 132 -21.68 13.21 -18.53
N LEU A 133 -20.78 13.67 -19.39
CA LEU A 133 -20.83 13.44 -20.84
C LEU A 133 -20.00 12.20 -21.27
N THR A 134 -19.43 11.48 -20.30
CA THR A 134 -18.61 10.28 -20.51
C THR A 134 -17.48 10.50 -21.53
N ILE A 135 -16.87 11.67 -21.46
CA ILE A 135 -15.85 12.12 -22.41
C ILE A 135 -14.51 11.46 -22.06
N ASP A 136 -13.93 10.76 -23.03
CA ASP A 136 -12.68 9.99 -22.87
C ASP A 136 -11.45 10.90 -22.95
N ASP A 137 -10.87 11.26 -21.80
CA ASP A 137 -9.74 12.20 -21.68
C ASP A 137 -8.45 11.72 -22.34
N ASP A 138 -8.31 10.41 -22.62
CA ASP A 138 -7.07 9.79 -23.07
C ASP A 138 -6.89 9.84 -24.61
N ALA A 139 -7.93 10.29 -25.32
CA ALA A 139 -8.05 10.21 -26.77
C ALA A 139 -6.95 10.99 -27.54
N THR A 140 -6.48 12.12 -27.00
CA THR A 140 -5.42 12.94 -27.63
C THR A 140 -4.09 12.17 -27.69
N TYR A 141 -3.75 11.47 -26.62
CA TYR A 141 -2.53 10.67 -26.57
C TYR A 141 -2.63 9.46 -27.48
N TYR A 142 -3.77 8.74 -27.45
CA TYR A 142 -4.03 7.62 -28.35
C TYR A 142 -3.78 7.99 -29.82
N ARG A 143 -4.30 9.15 -30.26
CA ARG A 143 -4.08 9.64 -31.62
C ARG A 143 -2.60 9.87 -31.95
N SER A 144 -1.84 10.39 -30.99
CA SER A 144 -0.40 10.61 -31.18
C SER A 144 0.36 9.30 -31.37
N VAL A 145 -0.03 8.25 -30.64
CA VAL A 145 0.55 6.91 -30.73
C VAL A 145 0.13 6.21 -32.02
N ILE A 146 -1.17 6.23 -32.36
CA ILE A 146 -1.71 5.71 -33.62
C ILE A 146 -0.96 6.31 -34.82
N ARG A 147 -0.69 7.62 -34.81
CA ARG A 147 0.11 8.28 -35.85
C ARG A 147 1.56 7.77 -35.89
N LYS A 148 2.18 7.48 -34.75
CA LYS A 148 3.54 6.92 -34.69
C LYS A 148 3.57 5.48 -35.22
N ILE A 149 2.56 4.68 -34.89
CA ILE A 149 2.37 3.32 -35.41
C ILE A 149 2.20 3.36 -36.94
N LYS A 150 1.27 4.18 -37.46
CA LYS A 150 1.04 4.36 -38.91
C LYS A 150 2.29 4.86 -39.66
N LYS A 151 3.16 5.64 -38.99
CA LYS A 151 4.45 6.11 -39.53
C LYS A 151 5.60 5.10 -39.34
N GLY A 152 5.33 3.89 -38.86
CA GLY A 152 6.34 2.85 -38.63
C GLY A 152 7.33 3.13 -37.49
N LYS A 153 7.07 4.15 -36.65
CA LYS A 153 7.95 4.50 -35.51
C LYS A 153 7.78 3.59 -34.31
N ILE A 154 6.64 2.91 -34.21
CA ILE A 154 6.34 1.88 -33.21
C ILE A 154 6.00 0.61 -33.99
N LYS A 155 6.69 -0.48 -33.68
CA LYS A 155 6.49 -1.79 -34.32
C LYS A 155 5.54 -2.63 -33.48
N PHE A 156 4.72 -3.44 -34.15
CA PHE A 156 3.86 -4.40 -33.46
C PHE A 156 4.68 -5.54 -32.87
N LYS A 157 4.25 -6.04 -31.70
CA LYS A 157 4.77 -7.27 -31.10
C LYS A 157 3.63 -8.27 -30.96
N GLU A 158 3.90 -9.53 -31.31
CA GLU A 158 2.92 -10.61 -31.19
C GLU A 158 2.86 -11.14 -29.75
N LYS A 159 4.01 -11.20 -29.07
CA LYS A 159 4.08 -11.65 -27.67
C LYS A 159 3.13 -10.80 -26.80
N PRO A 160 2.18 -11.39 -26.05
CA PRO A 160 1.34 -10.64 -25.13
C PRO A 160 2.18 -10.02 -24.01
N GLY A 161 1.84 -8.81 -23.58
CA GLY A 161 2.36 -8.23 -22.35
C GLY A 161 1.43 -8.52 -21.17
N ILE A 162 1.93 -8.47 -19.96
CA ILE A 162 1.14 -8.74 -18.74
C ILE A 162 1.24 -7.57 -17.79
N ILE A 163 0.11 -7.17 -17.21
CA ILE A 163 0.05 -6.11 -16.21
C ILE A 163 -0.64 -6.66 -14.97
N PHE A 164 0.14 -6.82 -13.90
CA PHE A 164 -0.34 -7.15 -12.57
C PHE A 164 -0.79 -5.87 -11.86
N LEU A 165 -2.06 -5.86 -11.45
CA LEU A 165 -2.78 -4.77 -10.82
C LEU A 165 -3.09 -5.18 -9.38
N GLU A 166 -2.23 -4.85 -8.45
CA GLU A 166 -2.43 -5.12 -7.03
C GLU A 166 -3.35 -4.07 -6.40
N ILE A 167 -4.40 -4.54 -5.74
CA ILE A 167 -5.23 -3.76 -4.82
C ILE A 167 -4.71 -4.09 -3.41
N ASP A 168 -4.02 -3.13 -2.82
CA ASP A 168 -3.41 -3.29 -1.49
C ASP A 168 -4.51 -3.53 -0.44
N GLY A 169 -4.33 -4.54 0.42
CA GLY A 169 -5.19 -4.82 1.57
C GLY A 169 -6.60 -5.37 1.30
N LEU A 170 -6.97 -5.72 0.06
CA LEU A 170 -8.33 -6.17 -0.28
C LEU A 170 -8.52 -7.69 -0.16
N ALA A 171 -9.31 -8.12 0.83
CA ALA A 171 -9.69 -9.53 0.99
C ALA A 171 -10.66 -10.03 -0.10
N LEU A 172 -10.61 -11.33 -0.40
CA LEU A 172 -11.46 -12.01 -1.39
C LEU A 172 -12.96 -11.81 -1.11
N ASN A 173 -13.38 -11.94 0.15
CA ASN A 173 -14.80 -11.79 0.51
C ASN A 173 -15.29 -10.36 0.25
N ILE A 174 -14.46 -9.36 0.58
CA ILE A 174 -14.79 -7.95 0.36
C ILE A 174 -14.81 -7.62 -1.14
N LEU A 175 -13.90 -8.20 -1.94
CA LEU A 175 -13.97 -8.12 -3.40
C LEU A 175 -15.33 -8.65 -3.91
N ASN A 176 -15.76 -9.82 -3.45
CA ASN A 176 -17.02 -10.42 -3.87
C ASN A 176 -18.22 -9.53 -3.50
N GLU A 177 -18.22 -8.93 -2.30
CA GLU A 177 -19.22 -7.94 -1.88
C GLU A 177 -19.20 -6.69 -2.78
N ALA A 178 -18.01 -6.14 -3.07
CA ALA A 178 -17.83 -4.95 -3.90
C ALA A 178 -18.25 -5.18 -5.37
N ILE A 179 -18.09 -6.39 -5.89
CA ILE A 179 -18.60 -6.80 -7.21
C ILE A 179 -20.12 -6.90 -7.17
N THR A 180 -20.67 -7.56 -6.15
CA THR A 180 -22.11 -7.82 -6.01
C THR A 180 -22.90 -6.53 -5.84
N ASN A 181 -22.40 -5.57 -5.06
CA ASN A 181 -23.08 -4.29 -4.83
C ASN A 181 -22.84 -3.24 -5.94
N GLY A 182 -22.14 -3.60 -7.01
CA GLY A 182 -21.91 -2.72 -8.16
C GLY A 182 -20.82 -1.65 -7.95
N SER A 183 -19.96 -1.81 -6.94
CA SER A 183 -18.78 -0.95 -6.77
C SER A 183 -17.71 -1.26 -7.81
N MET A 184 -17.58 -2.51 -8.29
CA MET A 184 -16.56 -2.91 -9.28
C MET A 184 -17.18 -3.47 -10.58
N PRO A 185 -17.88 -2.64 -11.37
CA PRO A 185 -18.60 -3.10 -12.57
C PRO A 185 -17.70 -3.64 -13.69
N THR A 186 -16.45 -3.16 -13.82
CA THR A 186 -15.51 -3.66 -14.84
C THR A 186 -15.08 -5.08 -14.50
N LEU A 187 -14.66 -5.32 -13.25
CA LEU A 187 -14.31 -6.67 -12.80
C LEU A 187 -15.52 -7.60 -12.86
N LYS A 188 -16.71 -7.11 -12.47
CA LYS A 188 -17.96 -7.88 -12.60
C LYS A 188 -18.14 -8.38 -14.03
N ARG A 189 -18.04 -7.48 -15.01
CA ARG A 189 -18.20 -7.83 -16.42
C ARG A 189 -17.15 -8.84 -16.89
N TRP A 190 -15.89 -8.70 -16.46
CA TRP A 190 -14.83 -9.67 -16.80
C TRP A 190 -15.16 -11.09 -16.34
N LEU A 191 -15.76 -11.22 -15.16
CA LEU A 191 -16.21 -12.50 -14.61
C LEU A 191 -17.47 -13.01 -15.30
N ASP A 192 -18.49 -12.15 -15.48
CA ASP A 192 -19.75 -12.52 -16.14
C ASP A 192 -19.55 -12.97 -17.59
N GLU A 193 -18.63 -12.32 -18.33
CA GLU A 193 -18.26 -12.68 -19.71
C GLU A 193 -17.33 -13.90 -19.78
N GLY A 194 -16.88 -14.43 -18.64
CA GLY A 194 -15.98 -15.58 -18.56
C GLY A 194 -14.55 -15.31 -19.06
N THR A 195 -14.16 -14.04 -19.20
CA THR A 195 -12.81 -13.66 -19.63
C THR A 195 -11.77 -13.84 -18.54
N HIS A 196 -12.18 -13.76 -17.28
CA HIS A 196 -11.32 -13.95 -16.11
C HIS A 196 -11.96 -14.89 -15.08
N LYS A 197 -11.13 -15.45 -14.20
CA LYS A 197 -11.51 -16.23 -13.02
C LYS A 197 -10.83 -15.68 -11.79
N VAL A 198 -11.46 -15.84 -10.63
CA VAL A 198 -10.88 -15.50 -9.33
C VAL A 198 -10.43 -16.76 -8.61
N THR A 199 -9.21 -16.76 -8.10
CA THR A 199 -8.64 -17.80 -7.26
C THR A 199 -8.20 -17.17 -5.94
N GLY A 200 -8.67 -17.71 -4.81
CA GLY A 200 -8.20 -17.31 -3.48
C GLY A 200 -6.84 -17.92 -3.15
N TRP A 201 -6.09 -17.26 -2.28
CA TRP A 201 -4.85 -17.80 -1.73
C TRP A 201 -4.69 -17.40 -0.25
N GLU A 202 -3.85 -18.11 0.50
CA GLU A 202 -3.60 -17.86 1.92
C GLU A 202 -2.23 -17.21 2.11
N THR A 203 -2.16 -16.10 2.85
CA THR A 203 -0.89 -15.40 3.11
C THR A 203 0.04 -16.20 4.03
N ASP A 204 1.34 -15.93 3.92
CA ASP A 204 2.28 -16.24 5.00
C ASP A 204 1.99 -15.40 6.25
N LEU A 205 2.58 -15.77 7.40
CA LEU A 205 2.83 -14.81 8.49
C LEU A 205 4.17 -14.09 8.21
N SER A 206 4.24 -12.76 8.18
CA SER A 206 3.17 -11.76 8.42
C SER A 206 2.30 -11.45 7.18
N SER A 207 1.02 -11.18 7.39
CA SER A 207 0.03 -10.80 6.37
C SER A 207 0.10 -9.29 6.04
N GLN A 208 1.20 -8.84 5.44
CA GLN A 208 1.47 -7.43 5.17
C GLN A 208 2.26 -7.21 3.89
N THR A 209 2.10 -6.03 3.29
CA THR A 209 2.67 -5.66 1.97
C THR A 209 4.15 -5.98 1.84
N GLY A 210 4.95 -5.74 2.89
CA GLY A 210 6.38 -6.03 2.88
C GLY A 210 6.70 -7.51 2.69
N ALA A 211 6.07 -8.39 3.45
CA ALA A 211 6.29 -9.83 3.34
C ALA A 211 5.65 -10.40 2.05
N SER A 212 4.44 -9.95 1.71
CA SER A 212 3.72 -10.42 0.53
C SER A 212 4.41 -10.00 -0.77
N GLN A 213 4.77 -8.72 -0.95
CA GLN A 213 5.47 -8.29 -2.16
C GLN A 213 6.87 -8.90 -2.29
N ALA A 214 7.60 -9.11 -1.18
CA ALA A 214 8.88 -9.81 -1.22
C ALA A 214 8.72 -11.21 -1.82
N GLY A 215 7.72 -11.96 -1.36
CA GLY A 215 7.40 -13.29 -1.87
C GLY A 215 6.91 -13.24 -3.31
N ILE A 216 5.93 -12.39 -3.64
CA ILE A 216 5.33 -12.31 -4.98
C ILE A 216 6.32 -11.81 -6.04
N LEU A 217 7.16 -10.81 -5.73
CA LEU A 217 8.05 -10.19 -6.70
C LEU A 217 9.42 -10.88 -6.78
N HIS A 218 9.94 -11.42 -5.68
CA HIS A 218 11.28 -12.01 -5.64
C HIS A 218 11.29 -13.52 -5.34
N GLY A 219 10.14 -14.12 -5.03
CA GLY A 219 10.07 -15.54 -4.67
C GLY A 219 10.74 -15.84 -3.33
N ASN A 220 10.90 -14.83 -2.48
CA ASN A 220 11.62 -14.94 -1.21
C ASN A 220 11.14 -13.85 -0.25
N ASN A 221 10.46 -14.26 0.82
CA ASN A 221 10.09 -13.39 1.94
C ASN A 221 10.68 -13.85 3.28
N ASN A 222 11.80 -14.58 3.22
CA ASN A 222 12.50 -15.07 4.39
C ASN A 222 12.97 -13.93 5.31
N ASN A 223 12.81 -14.11 6.62
CA ASN A 223 13.33 -13.22 7.64
C ASN A 223 12.73 -11.79 7.61
N ILE A 224 11.47 -11.67 7.17
CA ILE A 224 10.63 -10.46 7.27
C ILE A 224 9.46 -10.80 8.22
N PRO A 225 9.67 -10.73 9.56
CA PRO A 225 8.69 -11.24 10.53
C PRO A 225 7.42 -10.38 10.65
N ALA A 226 7.51 -9.08 10.34
CA ALA A 226 6.42 -8.10 10.45
C ALA A 226 6.71 -6.88 9.58
N PHE A 227 5.78 -5.90 9.56
CA PHE A 227 6.00 -4.62 8.88
C PHE A 227 7.22 -3.84 9.42
N ARG A 228 7.43 -3.94 10.73
CA ARG A 228 8.60 -3.38 11.44
C ARG A 228 9.15 -4.39 12.44
N TRP A 229 10.47 -4.47 12.59
CA TRP A 229 11.14 -5.44 13.46
C TRP A 229 12.49 -4.94 13.95
N VAL A 230 13.07 -5.60 14.97
CA VAL A 230 14.39 -5.24 15.51
C VAL A 230 15.46 -6.22 15.03
N GLU A 231 16.56 -5.68 14.50
CA GLU A 231 17.81 -6.43 14.27
C GLU A 231 18.74 -6.31 15.49
N LYS A 232 18.59 -7.23 16.45
CA LYS A 232 19.36 -7.21 17.73
C LYS A 232 20.88 -7.26 17.51
N ASP A 233 21.34 -8.00 16.49
CA ASP A 233 22.75 -8.10 16.09
C ASP A 233 23.27 -6.87 15.34
N ASN A 234 22.39 -5.95 14.97
CA ASN A 234 22.70 -4.69 14.31
C ASN A 234 22.40 -3.51 15.25
N ASN A 235 22.87 -3.62 16.50
CA ASN A 235 22.73 -2.58 17.53
C ASN A 235 21.26 -2.19 17.77
N ASN A 236 20.39 -3.20 17.84
CA ASN A 236 18.94 -3.04 18.05
C ASN A 236 18.27 -2.07 17.04
N LYS A 237 18.76 -2.04 15.80
CA LYS A 237 18.16 -1.22 14.75
C LYS A 237 16.74 -1.69 14.47
N ILE A 238 15.78 -0.76 14.51
CA ILE A 238 14.43 -0.98 13.99
C ILE A 238 14.48 -0.88 12.47
N MET A 239 14.06 -1.95 11.80
CA MET A 239 13.87 -2.02 10.36
C MET A 239 12.39 -1.84 10.06
N VAL A 240 12.08 -1.07 9.02
CA VAL A 240 10.71 -0.87 8.52
C VAL A 240 10.65 -1.18 7.03
N SER A 241 9.64 -1.96 6.61
CA SER A 241 9.50 -2.36 5.21
C SER A 241 9.45 -1.18 4.23
N THR A 242 8.83 -0.07 4.63
CA THR A 242 8.70 1.18 3.84
C THR A 242 9.79 2.23 4.11
N GLY A 243 10.76 1.96 4.98
CA GLY A 243 11.83 2.92 5.28
C GLY A 243 12.71 3.18 4.05
N LEU A 244 12.96 4.45 3.70
CA LEU A 244 13.73 4.81 2.49
C LEU A 244 15.18 4.30 2.53
N SER A 245 15.70 4.09 3.74
CA SER A 245 17.02 3.50 3.97
C SER A 245 17.00 1.98 4.14
N ASP A 246 15.85 1.41 4.49
CA ASP A 246 15.69 0.01 4.88
C ASP A 246 15.21 -0.85 3.71
N ALA A 247 14.21 -0.39 2.95
CA ALA A 247 13.69 -1.08 1.77
C ALA A 247 14.79 -1.50 0.77
N PRO A 248 15.81 -0.66 0.46
CA PRO A 248 16.91 -1.09 -0.42
C PRO A 248 17.78 -2.20 0.18
N ILE A 249 17.94 -2.23 1.52
CA ILE A 249 18.69 -3.27 2.24
C ILE A 249 17.90 -4.57 2.24
N ILE A 250 16.59 -4.49 2.50
CA ILE A 250 15.68 -5.63 2.48
C ILE A 250 15.67 -6.24 1.08
N GLU A 251 15.45 -5.45 0.04
CA GLU A 251 15.41 -5.95 -1.35
C GLU A 251 16.73 -6.65 -1.74
N LYS A 252 17.88 -6.10 -1.32
CA LYS A 252 19.19 -6.73 -1.59
C LYS A 252 19.32 -8.12 -0.96
N ARG A 253 18.62 -8.41 0.15
CA ARG A 253 18.66 -9.70 0.85
C ARG A 253 17.74 -10.73 0.20
N ILE A 254 16.61 -10.30 -0.36
CA ILE A 254 15.61 -11.20 -0.95
C ILE A 254 15.81 -11.43 -2.46
N SER A 255 16.44 -10.48 -3.17
CA SER A 255 16.65 -10.56 -4.62
C SER A 255 17.77 -11.55 -4.98
N ASP A 256 17.50 -12.39 -5.99
CA ASP A 256 18.47 -13.23 -6.68
C ASP A 256 18.82 -12.69 -8.09
N GLY A 257 18.32 -11.49 -8.44
CA GLY A 257 18.43 -10.89 -9.78
C GLY A 257 17.49 -11.52 -10.82
N LYS A 258 16.62 -12.46 -10.43
CA LYS A 258 15.66 -13.16 -11.29
C LYS A 258 14.22 -12.98 -10.81
N GLY A 259 13.92 -11.88 -10.12
CA GLY A 259 12.57 -11.49 -9.73
C GLY A 259 11.58 -11.41 -10.90
N LEU A 260 10.30 -11.28 -10.58
CA LEU A 260 9.16 -11.36 -11.51
C LEU A 260 9.29 -10.41 -12.71
N LEU A 261 9.98 -9.28 -12.54
CA LEU A 261 10.09 -8.19 -13.50
C LEU A 261 11.50 -8.02 -14.10
N ASN A 262 12.38 -9.01 -13.92
CA ASN A 262 13.78 -8.94 -14.36
C ASN A 262 13.97 -8.77 -15.88
N CYS A 263 13.04 -9.28 -16.69
CA CYS A 263 13.12 -9.28 -18.16
C CYS A 263 12.21 -8.21 -18.77
N HIS A 264 12.77 -7.03 -19.08
CA HIS A 264 12.02 -5.88 -19.62
C HIS A 264 10.75 -5.52 -18.83
N GLY A 265 10.79 -5.73 -17.52
CA GLY A 265 9.69 -5.43 -16.63
C GLY A 265 9.71 -4.00 -16.09
N ALA A 266 8.55 -3.60 -15.57
CA ALA A 266 8.30 -2.28 -15.00
C ALA A 266 7.68 -2.40 -13.60
N SER A 267 8.29 -1.75 -12.61
CA SER A 267 7.72 -1.62 -11.25
C SER A 267 7.13 -0.22 -11.08
N ARG A 268 5.89 -0.13 -10.60
CA ARG A 268 5.12 1.13 -10.49
C ARG A 268 4.45 1.23 -9.13
N SER A 269 4.90 2.16 -8.29
CA SER A 269 4.30 2.39 -6.96
C SER A 269 4.37 1.20 -6.00
N ASN A 270 5.32 0.28 -6.22
CA ASN A 270 5.53 -0.91 -5.40
C ASN A 270 6.54 -0.65 -4.28
N LEU A 271 6.60 -1.55 -3.30
CA LEU A 271 7.64 -1.53 -2.28
C LEU A 271 9.00 -1.97 -2.85
N PHE A 272 8.99 -3.08 -3.58
CA PHE A 272 10.19 -3.69 -4.20
C PHE A 272 10.14 -3.64 -5.73
N SER A 273 11.29 -3.77 -6.37
CA SER A 273 11.38 -3.63 -7.83
C SER A 273 11.05 -4.91 -8.58
N GLY A 274 11.05 -6.09 -7.95
CA GLY A 274 10.97 -7.36 -8.67
C GLY A 274 12.10 -7.54 -9.67
N ASP A 275 13.24 -6.88 -9.43
CA ASP A 275 14.40 -6.74 -10.32
C ASP A 275 14.16 -5.96 -11.62
N ALA A 276 13.10 -5.14 -11.67
CA ALA A 276 12.87 -4.21 -12.76
C ALA A 276 13.96 -3.12 -12.86
N VAL A 277 14.37 -2.79 -14.08
CA VAL A 277 15.23 -1.64 -14.37
C VAL A 277 14.41 -0.36 -14.46
N ASP A 278 13.21 -0.44 -15.04
CA ASP A 278 12.26 0.67 -15.16
C ASP A 278 11.38 0.72 -13.91
N VAL A 279 11.59 1.75 -13.08
CA VAL A 279 10.94 1.89 -11.78
C VAL A 279 10.40 3.31 -11.60
N ILE A 280 9.14 3.44 -11.21
CA ILE A 280 8.51 4.73 -10.89
C ILE A 280 7.79 4.56 -9.56
N PHE A 281 8.04 5.46 -8.60
CA PHE A 281 7.51 5.37 -7.23
C PHE A 281 7.82 4.04 -6.50
N THR A 282 8.86 3.30 -6.91
CA THR A 282 9.27 2.07 -6.21
C THR A 282 10.16 2.38 -5.02
N TYR A 283 9.68 2.11 -3.80
CA TYR A 283 10.31 2.54 -2.53
C TYR A 283 11.78 2.15 -2.42
N SER A 284 12.11 0.88 -2.65
CA SER A 284 13.47 0.34 -2.55
C SER A 284 14.47 0.96 -3.54
N LYS A 285 13.99 1.69 -4.56
CA LYS A 285 14.81 2.38 -5.56
C LYS A 285 14.70 3.91 -5.51
N LEU A 286 13.90 4.50 -4.61
CA LEU A 286 13.62 5.94 -4.57
C LEU A 286 14.87 6.82 -4.40
N LYS A 287 15.92 6.33 -3.71
CA LYS A 287 17.20 7.07 -3.57
C LYS A 287 17.91 7.31 -4.90
N ASN A 288 17.62 6.53 -5.94
CA ASN A 288 18.22 6.70 -7.26
C ASN A 288 17.31 7.53 -8.17
N LEU A 289 17.32 8.85 -7.95
CA LEU A 289 16.49 9.82 -8.69
C LEU A 289 16.61 9.73 -10.22
N ARG A 290 17.73 9.24 -10.76
CA ARG A 290 17.87 9.03 -12.22
C ARG A 290 16.88 7.99 -12.76
N ARG A 291 16.54 6.98 -11.96
CA ARG A 291 15.60 5.92 -12.35
C ARG A 291 14.15 6.39 -12.34
N PHE A 292 13.84 7.44 -11.58
CA PHE A 292 12.51 8.04 -11.50
C PHE A 292 12.07 8.74 -12.80
N TYR A 293 13.02 9.19 -13.62
CA TYR A 293 12.75 9.82 -14.91
C TYR A 293 12.52 8.77 -16.01
N SER A 294 11.28 8.36 -16.19
CA SER A 294 10.84 7.52 -17.32
C SER A 294 10.14 8.33 -18.41
N ARG A 295 10.18 7.84 -19.66
CA ARG A 295 9.39 8.40 -20.78
C ARG A 295 7.88 8.25 -20.55
N ALA A 296 7.47 7.32 -19.71
CA ALA A 296 6.07 7.11 -19.36
C ALA A 296 5.43 8.35 -18.70
N TRP A 297 6.22 9.18 -18.01
CA TRP A 297 5.77 10.48 -17.47
C TRP A 297 5.22 11.43 -18.53
N TYR A 298 5.68 11.30 -19.78
CA TYR A 298 5.16 12.12 -20.87
C TYR A 298 3.65 11.91 -21.06
N TYR A 299 3.11 10.73 -20.74
CA TYR A 299 1.67 10.50 -20.80
C TYR A 299 0.93 11.39 -19.79
N VAL A 300 1.39 11.41 -18.53
CA VAL A 300 0.81 12.20 -17.43
C VAL A 300 0.72 13.68 -17.82
N TYR A 301 1.77 14.21 -18.45
CA TYR A 301 1.86 15.61 -18.86
C TYR A 301 1.49 15.84 -20.33
N SER A 302 0.97 14.84 -21.04
CA SER A 302 0.60 15.00 -22.45
C SER A 302 -0.65 15.87 -22.64
N TYR A 303 -1.50 15.93 -21.60
CA TYR A 303 -2.71 16.72 -21.58
C TYR A 303 -2.57 17.88 -20.57
N PRO A 304 -2.72 19.16 -20.99
CA PRO A 304 -2.41 20.33 -20.18
C PRO A 304 -3.10 20.39 -18.81
N SER A 305 -4.39 20.04 -18.77
CA SER A 305 -5.20 20.13 -17.56
C SER A 305 -5.18 18.84 -16.73
N ASN A 306 -4.43 17.80 -17.11
CA ASN A 306 -4.43 16.54 -16.37
C ASN A 306 -3.93 16.71 -14.93
N PHE A 307 -2.84 17.46 -14.74
CA PHE A 307 -2.33 17.71 -13.39
C PHE A 307 -3.31 18.55 -12.55
N ALA A 308 -3.87 19.62 -13.11
CA ALA A 308 -4.89 20.42 -12.43
C ALA A 308 -6.13 19.59 -12.07
N ARG A 309 -6.55 18.65 -12.94
CA ARG A 309 -7.64 17.71 -12.68
C ARG A 309 -7.31 16.81 -11.49
N ILE A 310 -6.08 16.28 -11.41
CA ILE A 310 -5.64 15.46 -10.28
C ILE A 310 -5.69 16.28 -8.98
N VAL A 311 -5.24 17.54 -8.99
CA VAL A 311 -5.33 18.44 -7.82
C VAL A 311 -6.78 18.69 -7.39
N VAL A 312 -7.70 18.90 -8.34
CA VAL A 312 -9.12 19.05 -8.02
C VAL A 312 -9.70 17.77 -7.41
N LEU A 313 -9.44 16.60 -8.02
CA LEU A 313 -9.92 15.32 -7.50
C LEU A 313 -9.34 15.02 -6.11
N PHE A 314 -8.07 15.38 -5.88
CA PHE A 314 -7.42 15.28 -4.59
C PHE A 314 -8.13 16.14 -3.55
N GLY A 315 -8.42 17.41 -3.87
CA GLY A 315 -9.17 18.31 -2.98
C GLY A 315 -10.58 17.80 -2.68
N LEU A 316 -11.26 17.22 -3.68
CA LEU A 316 -12.57 16.59 -3.46
C LEU A 316 -12.49 15.37 -2.54
N ASP A 317 -11.43 14.55 -2.63
CA ASP A 317 -11.24 13.40 -1.74
C ASP A 317 -10.93 13.82 -0.30
N VAL A 318 -10.14 14.89 -0.12
CA VAL A 318 -9.92 15.54 1.18
C VAL A 318 -11.25 15.98 1.81
N LEU A 319 -12.12 16.63 1.04
CA LEU A 319 -13.45 17.06 1.51
C LEU A 319 -14.36 15.87 1.82
N LEU A 320 -14.29 14.80 1.03
CA LEU A 320 -15.02 13.57 1.27
C LEU A 320 -14.61 12.91 2.59
N ASP A 321 -13.32 12.91 2.94
CA ASP A 321 -12.88 12.38 4.22
C ASP A 321 -13.45 13.20 5.40
N TYR A 322 -13.42 14.53 5.33
CA TYR A 322 -14.04 15.37 6.36
C TYR A 322 -15.56 15.10 6.48
N ALA A 323 -16.26 14.93 5.36
CA ALA A 323 -17.68 14.58 5.36
C ALA A 323 -17.93 13.19 5.95
N SER A 324 -17.04 12.23 5.69
CA SER A 324 -17.06 10.90 6.28
C SER A 324 -16.83 10.95 7.80
N GLN A 325 -15.82 11.67 8.27
CA GLN A 325 -15.57 11.87 9.70
C GLN A 325 -16.81 12.44 10.42
N LEU A 326 -17.46 13.44 9.82
CA LEU A 326 -18.71 14.00 10.33
C LEU A 326 -19.85 12.96 10.30
N THR A 327 -19.96 12.17 9.24
CA THR A 327 -20.97 11.11 9.12
C THR A 327 -20.79 10.04 10.20
N HIS A 328 -19.56 9.60 10.46
CA HIS A 328 -19.27 8.66 11.54
C HIS A 328 -19.63 9.23 12.91
N LEU A 329 -19.44 10.54 13.10
CA LEU A 329 -19.80 11.25 14.32
C LEU A 329 -21.31 11.29 14.51
N ILE A 330 -22.05 11.76 13.49
CA ILE A 330 -23.52 11.89 13.52
C ILE A 330 -24.21 10.53 13.66
N LYS A 331 -23.76 9.52 12.90
CA LYS A 331 -24.36 8.18 12.89
C LYS A 331 -23.81 7.25 13.98
N ASN A 332 -22.85 7.72 14.80
CA ASN A 332 -22.16 6.94 15.82
C ASN A 332 -21.64 5.58 15.30
N ILE A 333 -21.02 5.59 14.12
CA ILE A 333 -20.37 4.41 13.53
C ILE A 333 -19.16 4.04 14.41
N ARG A 334 -19.06 2.77 14.79
CA ARG A 334 -17.99 2.19 15.60
C ARG A 334 -17.55 0.85 15.00
N PRO A 335 -16.28 0.43 15.16
CA PRO A 335 -15.17 1.16 15.79
C PRO A 335 -14.77 2.42 15.02
N ARG A 336 -14.11 3.38 15.70
CA ARG A 336 -13.77 4.69 15.10
C ARG A 336 -12.53 5.29 15.72
N ILE A 337 -11.54 5.63 14.90
CA ILE A 337 -10.32 6.32 15.31
C ILE A 337 -10.37 7.82 14.95
N ARG A 338 -9.43 8.59 15.50
CA ARG A 338 -9.26 10.01 15.17
C ARG A 338 -8.34 10.16 13.96
N ARG A 339 -8.88 10.60 12.82
CA ARG A 339 -8.10 10.85 11.59
C ARG A 339 -7.35 12.20 11.62
N GLY A 340 -7.84 13.19 12.34
CA GLY A 340 -7.19 14.50 12.43
C GLY A 340 -7.27 15.33 11.13
N LEU A 341 -6.47 16.39 11.03
CA LEU A 341 -6.53 17.35 9.91
C LEU A 341 -5.54 17.05 8.77
N ILE A 342 -4.50 16.27 9.04
CA ILE A 342 -3.43 15.98 8.08
C ILE A 342 -3.75 14.72 7.27
N TYR A 343 -4.29 13.69 7.90
CA TYR A 343 -4.66 12.42 7.25
C TYR A 343 -5.47 12.58 5.95
N PRO A 344 -6.49 13.44 5.83
CA PRO A 344 -7.22 13.62 4.57
C PRO A 344 -6.31 13.90 3.36
N PHE A 345 -5.20 14.60 3.56
CA PHE A 345 -4.22 14.90 2.51
C PHE A 345 -3.32 13.70 2.18
N VAL A 346 -2.95 12.91 3.19
CA VAL A 346 -2.22 11.63 3.00
C VAL A 346 -3.09 10.67 2.21
N ARG A 347 -4.33 10.46 2.65
CA ARG A 347 -5.37 9.70 1.94
C ARG A 347 -5.53 10.18 0.50
N GLY A 348 -5.71 11.47 0.27
CA GLY A 348 -5.83 12.02 -1.08
C GLY A 348 -4.61 11.73 -1.95
N GLY A 349 -3.41 11.69 -1.36
CA GLY A 349 -2.17 11.39 -2.08
C GLY A 349 -2.10 9.94 -2.52
N ALA A 350 -2.43 8.99 -1.63
CA ALA A 350 -2.47 7.56 -1.92
C ALA A 350 -3.63 7.20 -2.87
N ASN A 351 -4.85 7.62 -2.50
CA ASN A 351 -6.08 7.22 -3.17
C ASN A 351 -6.31 7.97 -4.50
N VAL A 352 -5.89 9.24 -4.64
CA VAL A 352 -6.11 10.01 -5.87
C VAL A 352 -4.83 10.23 -6.65
N PHE A 353 -3.83 10.88 -6.06
CA PHE A 353 -2.65 11.31 -6.81
C PHE A 353 -1.88 10.11 -7.37
N LEU A 354 -1.47 9.16 -6.52
CA LEU A 354 -0.74 7.98 -6.95
C LEU A 354 -1.56 7.12 -7.90
N ARG A 355 -2.86 6.90 -7.62
CA ARG A 355 -3.75 6.15 -8.51
C ARG A 355 -3.79 6.75 -9.91
N GLU A 356 -4.11 8.04 -10.03
CA GLU A 356 -4.27 8.70 -11.34
C GLU A 356 -2.96 8.75 -12.12
N VAL A 357 -1.85 9.10 -11.46
CA VAL A 357 -0.53 9.17 -12.10
C VAL A 357 -0.08 7.78 -12.56
N THR A 358 -0.25 6.77 -11.71
CA THR A 358 0.21 5.41 -12.02
C THR A 358 -0.59 4.78 -13.15
N THR A 359 -1.92 4.93 -13.16
CA THR A 359 -2.75 4.46 -14.28
C THR A 359 -2.33 5.14 -15.58
N ALA A 360 -2.10 6.45 -15.54
CA ALA A 360 -1.66 7.22 -16.69
C ALA A 360 -0.30 6.74 -17.23
N VAL A 361 0.66 6.46 -16.34
CA VAL A 361 1.95 5.85 -16.68
C VAL A 361 1.77 4.47 -17.33
N LEU A 362 0.92 3.60 -16.78
CA LEU A 362 0.68 2.26 -17.32
C LEU A 362 0.04 2.30 -18.71
N ILE A 363 -0.91 3.22 -18.94
CA ILE A 363 -1.45 3.44 -20.29
C ILE A 363 -0.31 3.84 -21.24
N GLY A 364 0.61 4.70 -20.80
CA GLY A 364 1.83 5.03 -21.55
C GLY A 364 2.67 3.80 -21.86
N ASP A 365 2.95 2.95 -20.87
CA ASP A 365 3.73 1.72 -21.01
C ASP A 365 3.09 0.76 -22.03
N MET A 366 1.77 0.58 -21.95
CA MET A 366 0.98 -0.25 -22.88
C MET A 366 1.08 0.27 -24.32
N LEU A 367 0.92 1.57 -24.51
CA LEU A 367 0.89 2.19 -25.82
C LEU A 367 2.27 2.31 -26.48
N GLU A 368 3.34 2.38 -25.67
CA GLU A 368 4.70 2.23 -26.18
C GLU A 368 5.03 0.78 -26.56
N GLY A 369 4.40 -0.20 -25.92
CA GLY A 369 4.58 -1.63 -26.21
C GLY A 369 5.95 -2.20 -25.82
N LYS A 370 6.74 -1.45 -25.04
CA LYS A 370 8.10 -1.86 -24.67
C LYS A 370 8.15 -2.77 -23.47
N VAL A 371 7.30 -2.50 -22.48
CA VAL A 371 7.21 -3.27 -21.24
C VAL A 371 6.56 -4.62 -21.55
N ASP A 372 7.26 -5.69 -21.18
CA ASP A 372 6.78 -7.06 -21.33
C ASP A 372 5.90 -7.46 -20.12
N VAL A 373 6.31 -7.07 -18.92
CA VAL A 373 5.56 -7.31 -17.67
C VAL A 373 5.58 -6.05 -16.80
N ALA A 374 4.43 -5.58 -16.33
CA ALA A 374 4.35 -4.53 -15.34
C ALA A 374 3.71 -5.05 -14.06
N TYR A 375 4.17 -4.56 -12.91
CA TYR A 375 3.48 -4.73 -11.63
C TYR A 375 3.22 -3.36 -11.02
N VAL A 376 2.01 -3.16 -10.55
CA VAL A 376 1.58 -1.94 -9.86
C VAL A 376 0.83 -2.26 -8.59
N THR A 377 1.08 -1.46 -7.55
CA THR A 377 0.26 -1.41 -6.34
C THR A 377 -0.60 -0.14 -6.30
N TYR A 378 -1.89 -0.32 -6.03
CA TYR A 378 -2.83 0.76 -5.74
C TYR A 378 -3.13 0.80 -4.23
N LEU A 379 -2.49 1.73 -3.53
CA LEU A 379 -2.50 1.88 -2.06
C LEU A 379 -3.83 2.43 -1.47
N GLY A 380 -4.73 2.91 -2.32
CA GLY A 380 -5.84 3.75 -1.87
C GLY A 380 -6.89 3.05 -1.01
N TYR A 381 -7.14 1.75 -1.24
CA TYR A 381 -8.11 1.00 -0.45
C TYR A 381 -7.56 0.73 0.96
N ASP A 382 -6.34 0.20 1.05
CA ASP A 382 -5.65 -0.13 2.30
C ASP A 382 -5.61 1.06 3.28
N GLU A 383 -5.12 2.22 2.83
CA GLU A 383 -5.04 3.47 3.59
C GLU A 383 -6.42 3.92 4.15
N ILE A 384 -7.48 3.74 3.36
CA ILE A 384 -8.84 4.13 3.76
C ILE A 384 -9.45 3.11 4.71
N ALA A 385 -9.25 1.82 4.44
CA ALA A 385 -9.78 0.72 5.23
C ALA A 385 -9.19 0.70 6.64
N HIS A 386 -7.92 1.03 6.79
CA HIS A 386 -7.25 1.22 8.08
C HIS A 386 -7.92 2.25 8.98
N HIS A 387 -8.41 3.34 8.40
CA HIS A 387 -8.88 4.50 9.16
C HIS A 387 -10.41 4.60 9.28
N SER A 388 -11.12 4.15 8.25
CA SER A 388 -12.59 4.23 8.19
C SER A 388 -13.22 2.88 8.52
N GLY A 389 -12.61 1.78 8.08
CA GLY A 389 -13.16 0.43 8.21
C GLY A 389 -13.20 -0.27 6.85
N THR A 390 -13.04 -1.60 6.83
CA THR A 390 -12.90 -2.39 5.60
C THR A 390 -14.16 -2.43 4.73
N ARG A 391 -15.33 -2.14 5.33
CA ARG A 391 -16.64 -2.14 4.66
C ARG A 391 -17.34 -0.79 4.59
N ASP A 392 -16.63 0.26 4.98
CA ASP A 392 -17.22 1.59 5.02
C ASP A 392 -17.43 2.16 3.61
N TRP A 393 -18.38 3.09 3.52
CA TRP A 393 -18.76 3.69 2.23
C TRP A 393 -17.55 4.29 1.51
N ASP A 394 -16.62 4.88 2.26
CA ASP A 394 -15.37 5.45 1.72
C ASP A 394 -14.49 4.40 1.04
N ALA A 395 -14.33 3.21 1.66
CA ALA A 395 -13.52 2.13 1.14
C ALA A 395 -14.13 1.59 -0.17
N PHE A 396 -15.44 1.37 -0.19
CA PHE A 396 -16.15 0.92 -1.39
C PHE A 396 -16.18 1.99 -2.49
N TYR A 397 -16.25 3.26 -2.12
CA TYR A 397 -16.13 4.37 -3.07
C TYR A 397 -14.72 4.42 -3.69
N ALA A 398 -13.67 4.16 -2.92
CA ALA A 398 -12.30 4.04 -3.44
C ALA A 398 -12.18 2.89 -4.46
N LEU A 399 -12.73 1.71 -4.15
CA LEU A 399 -12.80 0.59 -5.10
C LEU A 399 -13.54 0.96 -6.39
N LYS A 400 -14.64 1.70 -6.29
CA LYS A 400 -15.38 2.20 -7.46
C LYS A 400 -14.58 3.14 -8.34
N LYS A 401 -13.72 3.96 -7.75
CA LYS A 401 -12.82 4.84 -8.51
C LYS A 401 -11.62 4.08 -9.07
N LEU A 402 -11.19 3.02 -8.41
CA LEU A 402 -10.14 2.13 -8.90
C LEU A 402 -10.62 1.28 -10.08
N ASP A 403 -11.83 0.73 -10.03
CA ASP A 403 -12.43 -0.04 -11.12
C ASP A 403 -12.56 0.81 -12.42
N ARG A 404 -12.83 2.12 -12.29
CA ARG A 404 -12.76 3.05 -13.42
C ARG A 404 -11.37 3.13 -14.07
N GLN A 405 -10.29 2.99 -13.29
CA GLN A 405 -8.94 2.94 -13.83
C GLN A 405 -8.67 1.63 -14.57
N PHE A 406 -9.19 0.51 -14.06
CA PHE A 406 -9.13 -0.78 -14.76
C PHE A 406 -9.86 -0.72 -16.11
N HIS A 407 -11.01 -0.04 -16.16
CA HIS A 407 -11.69 0.23 -17.43
C HIS A 407 -10.83 1.08 -18.40
N ARG A 408 -10.12 2.09 -17.91
CA ARG A 408 -9.20 2.89 -18.75
C ARG A 408 -8.05 2.05 -19.30
N LEU A 409 -7.46 1.17 -18.49
CA LEU A 409 -6.42 0.23 -18.93
C LEU A 409 -6.96 -0.77 -19.95
N GLU A 410 -8.17 -1.30 -19.73
CA GLU A 410 -8.84 -2.16 -20.70
C GLU A 410 -9.05 -1.45 -22.04
N ASN A 411 -9.51 -0.20 -22.02
CA ASN A 411 -9.67 0.60 -23.24
C ASN A 411 -8.33 0.86 -23.93
N ALA A 412 -7.25 1.08 -23.18
CA ALA A 412 -5.91 1.24 -23.74
C ALA A 412 -5.43 -0.01 -24.51
N LYS A 413 -5.87 -1.23 -24.14
CA LYS A 413 -5.54 -2.48 -24.86
C LYS A 413 -5.91 -2.39 -26.34
N LYS A 414 -7.03 -1.74 -26.67
CA LYS A 414 -7.55 -1.59 -28.04
C LYS A 414 -6.56 -0.86 -28.96
N TYR A 415 -5.78 0.06 -28.39
CA TYR A 415 -4.86 0.93 -29.12
C TYR A 415 -3.40 0.48 -29.04
N ALA A 416 -3.07 -0.48 -28.17
CA ALA A 416 -1.71 -0.92 -27.94
C ALA A 416 -1.11 -1.66 -29.15
N PRO A 417 0.20 -1.50 -29.41
CA PRO A 417 0.91 -2.18 -30.49
C PRO A 417 1.19 -3.66 -30.21
N ARG A 418 0.63 -4.22 -29.13
CA ARG A 418 0.69 -5.65 -28.77
C ARG A 418 -0.50 -6.03 -27.91
N PRO A 419 -0.86 -7.32 -27.81
CA PRO A 419 -1.86 -7.79 -26.86
C PRO A 419 -1.39 -7.56 -25.42
N TYR A 420 -2.33 -7.29 -24.50
CA TYR A 420 -2.06 -7.19 -23.06
C TYR A 420 -3.08 -7.97 -22.24
N ASN A 421 -2.59 -8.76 -21.29
CA ASN A 421 -3.40 -9.42 -20.27
C ASN A 421 -3.34 -8.59 -18.99
N LEU A 422 -4.50 -8.35 -18.40
CA LEU A 422 -4.64 -7.66 -17.12
C LEU A 422 -4.89 -8.73 -16.06
N VAL A 423 -4.14 -8.68 -14.97
CA VAL A 423 -4.28 -9.59 -13.83
C VAL A 423 -4.49 -8.70 -12.63
N VAL A 424 -5.58 -8.87 -11.90
CA VAL A 424 -5.86 -8.10 -10.68
C VAL A 424 -5.61 -9.01 -9.49
N GLN A 425 -4.88 -8.56 -8.49
CA GLN A 425 -4.65 -9.37 -7.30
C GLN A 425 -4.65 -8.53 -6.04
N SER A 426 -4.61 -9.19 -4.90
CA SER A 426 -4.30 -8.59 -3.62
C SER A 426 -3.17 -9.37 -2.95
N ASP A 427 -2.37 -8.68 -2.17
CA ASP A 427 -1.20 -9.17 -1.45
C ASP A 427 -1.55 -9.68 -0.05
N HIS A 428 -2.56 -9.07 0.57
CA HIS A 428 -3.22 -9.51 1.80
C HIS A 428 -4.62 -8.88 1.90
N GLY A 429 -5.43 -9.33 2.87
CA GLY A 429 -6.67 -8.65 3.20
C GLY A 429 -6.52 -7.66 4.36
N GLN A 430 -7.64 -7.22 4.91
CA GLN A 430 -7.72 -6.58 6.22
C GLN A 430 -8.88 -7.16 7.03
N THR A 431 -8.69 -7.27 8.35
CA THR A 431 -9.76 -7.63 9.30
C THR A 431 -10.15 -6.41 10.11
N ASN A 432 -11.44 -6.17 10.27
CA ASN A 432 -11.97 -5.01 11.00
C ASN A 432 -12.04 -5.29 12.51
N GLY A 433 -12.10 -4.26 13.35
CA GLY A 433 -12.39 -4.43 14.77
C GLY A 433 -12.02 -3.23 15.63
N ALA A 434 -12.57 -3.16 16.84
CA ALA A 434 -12.13 -2.18 17.83
C ALA A 434 -10.68 -2.48 18.23
N THR A 435 -9.87 -1.42 18.31
CA THR A 435 -8.45 -1.52 18.67
C THR A 435 -8.29 -2.06 20.10
N PHE A 436 -7.11 -2.59 20.41
CA PHE A 436 -6.80 -3.10 21.74
C PHE A 436 -6.99 -2.01 22.81
N LEU A 437 -6.58 -0.77 22.51
CA LEU A 437 -6.79 0.39 23.37
C LEU A 437 -8.29 0.73 23.54
N GLN A 438 -9.09 0.65 22.48
CA GLN A 438 -10.53 0.91 22.55
C GLN A 438 -11.28 -0.13 23.37
N ARG A 439 -10.85 -1.40 23.30
CA ARG A 439 -11.50 -2.51 24.04
C ARG A 439 -11.10 -2.53 25.51
N TYR A 440 -9.81 -2.36 25.80
CA TYR A 440 -9.25 -2.64 27.13
C TYR A 440 -8.74 -1.41 27.87
N GLY A 441 -8.74 -0.23 27.23
CA GLY A 441 -8.29 1.03 27.85
C GLY A 441 -6.78 1.13 28.09
N LEU A 442 -6.00 0.21 27.52
CA LEU A 442 -4.54 0.16 27.63
C LEU A 442 -3.91 -0.31 26.31
N THR A 443 -2.70 0.16 26.01
CA THR A 443 -1.95 -0.27 24.81
C THR A 443 -1.16 -1.56 25.08
N LEU A 444 -0.61 -2.21 24.04
CA LEU A 444 0.30 -3.34 24.25
C LEU A 444 1.55 -2.93 25.07
N GLU A 445 2.03 -1.70 24.91
CA GLU A 445 3.12 -1.16 25.74
C GLU A 445 2.68 -1.10 27.20
N ASP A 446 1.50 -0.56 27.48
CA ASP A 446 0.98 -0.48 28.85
C ASP A 446 0.82 -1.86 29.48
N LEU A 447 0.38 -2.85 28.70
CA LEU A 447 0.30 -4.23 29.16
C LEU A 447 1.68 -4.77 29.52
N VAL A 448 2.66 -4.67 28.62
CA VAL A 448 4.04 -5.13 28.88
C VAL A 448 4.65 -4.37 30.06
N ARG A 449 4.43 -3.06 30.13
CA ARG A 449 4.89 -2.18 31.22
C ARG A 449 4.42 -2.65 32.59
N ASN A 450 3.18 -3.10 32.68
CA ASN A 450 2.59 -3.56 33.94
C ASN A 450 3.12 -4.94 34.38
N LEU A 451 3.81 -5.67 33.49
CA LEU A 451 4.30 -7.02 33.72
C LEU A 451 5.83 -7.10 33.88
N ILE A 452 6.52 -5.95 33.84
CA ILE A 452 7.97 -5.87 34.04
C ILE A 452 8.30 -4.86 35.14
N PRO A 453 9.50 -4.93 35.75
CA PRO A 453 9.92 -4.00 36.78
C PRO A 453 9.84 -2.52 36.34
N PRO A 454 9.43 -1.58 37.22
CA PRO A 454 9.20 -0.17 36.86
C PRO A 454 10.42 0.57 36.30
N GLU A 455 11.62 0.16 36.71
CA GLU A 455 12.89 0.72 36.28
C GLU A 455 13.28 0.33 34.85
N THR A 456 12.66 -0.71 34.29
CA THR A 456 12.98 -1.19 32.94
C THR A 456 12.55 -0.16 31.91
N LEU A 457 13.40 0.20 30.95
CA LEU A 457 13.03 1.18 29.92
C LEU A 457 12.38 0.49 28.74
N ILE A 458 11.21 0.99 28.31
CA ILE A 458 10.52 0.48 27.12
C ILE A 458 10.52 1.59 26.08
N TYR A 459 10.89 1.24 24.86
CA TYR A 459 10.55 2.00 23.68
C TYR A 459 9.41 1.27 22.98
N SER A 460 8.37 1.99 22.59
CA SER A 460 7.28 1.41 21.82
C SER A 460 7.06 2.18 20.52
N GLU A 461 6.66 1.45 19.49
CA GLU A 461 6.21 2.03 18.23
C GLU A 461 4.91 1.36 17.83
N LEU A 462 3.85 1.82 18.51
CA LEU A 462 2.46 1.34 18.39
C LEU A 462 1.57 2.30 17.60
N SER A 463 2.06 3.52 17.35
CA SER A 463 1.36 4.51 16.56
C SER A 463 1.85 4.48 15.11
N SER A 464 1.10 3.85 14.23
CA SER A 464 1.09 4.15 12.80
C SER A 464 0.14 5.33 12.54
N ASN A 465 0.32 6.48 13.22
CA ASN A 465 -0.56 7.65 13.01
C ASN A 465 -0.58 8.15 11.55
N GLU A 466 0.28 7.55 10.71
CA GLU A 466 0.35 7.68 9.27
C GLU A 466 0.70 6.30 8.71
N ASP A 467 -0.14 5.76 7.84
CA ASP A 467 0.06 4.47 7.16
C ASP A 467 1.28 4.51 6.22
N HIS A 468 1.52 3.40 5.51
CA HIS A 468 2.61 3.12 4.57
C HIS A 468 3.01 4.31 3.68
N PHE A 469 2.04 5.12 3.26
CA PHE A 469 2.26 6.29 2.40
C PHE A 469 2.59 7.57 3.18
N GLY A 470 1.95 7.82 4.32
CA GLY A 470 2.16 9.02 5.13
C GLY A 470 3.55 9.08 5.78
N GLN A 471 4.06 7.94 6.29
CA GLN A 471 5.44 7.85 6.81
C GLN A 471 6.48 8.29 5.78
N ALA A 472 6.28 7.95 4.51
CA ALA A 472 7.17 8.30 3.40
C ALA A 472 7.16 9.79 3.06
N LEU A 473 6.01 10.46 3.24
CA LEU A 473 5.80 11.86 2.90
C LEU A 473 6.18 12.82 4.02
N GLN A 474 5.87 12.49 5.28
CA GLN A 474 6.04 13.43 6.40
C GLN A 474 7.37 13.28 7.14
N ASN A 475 7.98 12.08 7.12
CA ASN A 475 9.26 11.82 7.79
C ASN A 475 10.43 11.39 6.87
N PRO A 476 10.56 11.84 5.60
CA PRO A 476 11.63 11.37 4.69
C PRO A 476 13.07 11.68 5.18
N ILE A 477 13.22 12.56 6.17
CA ILE A 477 14.50 13.04 6.71
C ILE A 477 14.79 12.47 8.12
N LYS A 478 13.83 11.82 8.79
CA LYS A 478 14.01 11.23 10.13
C LYS A 478 14.25 9.72 10.14
N ASP A 479 14.48 9.11 8.97
CA ASP A 479 14.73 7.67 8.74
C ASP A 479 16.10 7.15 9.20
N SER A 480 16.73 7.87 10.10
CA SER A 480 17.84 7.37 10.89
C SER A 480 17.86 8.16 12.19
N LYS A 481 16.90 7.89 13.07
CA LYS A 481 17.30 7.93 14.47
C LYS A 481 18.27 6.77 14.66
N LEU A 482 19.55 7.09 14.46
CA LEU A 482 20.66 6.38 15.09
C LEU A 482 20.44 6.53 16.59
N TYR A 483 19.51 5.75 17.14
CA TYR A 483 19.55 5.47 18.55
C TYR A 483 20.73 4.54 18.75
N LEU A 484 21.55 4.87 19.76
CA LEU A 484 22.72 4.10 20.19
C LEU A 484 24.00 4.36 19.37
N LYS A 485 24.64 5.50 19.63
CA LYS A 485 26.11 5.56 19.59
C LYS A 485 26.59 5.75 21.03
N GLY A 486 26.91 4.65 21.71
CA GLY A 486 27.55 4.75 23.02
C GLY A 486 27.58 3.54 23.95
N ARG A 487 28.20 2.41 23.54
CA ARG A 487 29.03 1.47 24.37
C ARG A 487 28.92 0.04 23.83
N GLY A 488 29.56 -0.22 22.68
CA GLY A 488 29.62 -1.55 22.07
C GLY A 488 30.44 -2.59 22.86
N ASP A 489 31.36 -2.19 23.74
CA ASP A 489 32.37 -3.15 24.25
C ASP A 489 32.46 -3.30 25.78
N LEU A 490 31.77 -2.47 26.57
CA LEU A 490 31.88 -2.49 28.04
C LEU A 490 30.68 -3.13 28.77
N VAL A 491 29.45 -3.01 28.23
CA VAL A 491 28.22 -3.51 28.88
C VAL A 491 27.96 -5.00 28.57
N ALA A 492 28.52 -5.52 27.48
CA ALA A 492 28.40 -6.93 27.09
C ALA A 492 29.15 -7.89 28.03
N GLY A 493 30.14 -7.41 28.79
CA GLY A 493 30.93 -8.22 29.73
C GLY A 493 30.24 -8.43 31.08
N GLU A 494 29.78 -7.35 31.72
CA GLU A 494 29.11 -7.40 33.03
C GLU A 494 27.72 -8.03 32.96
N SER A 495 26.93 -7.72 31.94
CA SER A 495 25.59 -8.28 31.74
C SER A 495 25.64 -9.79 31.50
N ARG A 496 26.70 -10.28 30.83
CA ARG A 496 26.95 -11.70 30.58
C ARG A 496 27.38 -12.45 31.85
N TYR A 497 28.06 -11.78 32.78
CA TYR A 497 28.43 -12.33 34.09
C TYR A 497 27.22 -12.43 35.03
N LEU A 498 26.37 -11.40 35.08
CA LEU A 498 25.12 -11.41 35.85
C LEU A 498 24.12 -12.42 35.28
N PHE A 499 23.97 -12.49 33.95
CA PHE A 499 23.15 -13.48 33.25
C PHE A 499 23.62 -14.91 33.56
N ASN A 500 24.91 -15.21 33.44
CA ASN A 500 25.44 -16.54 33.79
C ASN A 500 25.22 -16.89 35.26
N ARG A 501 25.14 -15.90 36.17
CA ARG A 501 24.88 -16.12 37.60
C ARG A 501 23.39 -16.31 37.91
N ALA A 502 22.50 -15.61 37.21
CA ALA A 502 21.05 -15.78 37.32
C ALA A 502 20.61 -17.10 36.68
N VAL A 503 21.07 -17.41 35.46
CA VAL A 503 20.79 -18.66 34.75
C VAL A 503 21.38 -19.88 35.47
N ARG A 504 22.59 -19.78 36.05
CA ARG A 504 23.14 -20.86 36.91
C ARG A 504 22.35 -21.08 38.22
N LYS A 505 21.48 -20.17 38.62
CA LYS A 505 20.61 -20.32 39.80
C LYS A 505 19.20 -20.83 39.45
N VAL A 506 18.81 -20.87 38.18
CA VAL A 506 17.48 -21.36 37.74
C VAL A 506 17.51 -22.86 37.37
N ASP A 507 18.56 -23.58 37.78
CA ASP A 507 18.77 -24.99 37.48
C ASP A 507 17.95 -25.98 38.34
N GLU A 508 16.94 -25.54 39.11
CA GLU A 508 16.26 -26.42 40.08
C GLU A 508 14.77 -26.74 39.80
N ALA A 509 14.13 -26.13 38.79
CA ALA A 509 12.76 -26.50 38.41
C ALA A 509 12.69 -26.89 36.93
N PRO A 510 12.78 -28.20 36.58
CA PRO A 510 12.67 -28.63 35.19
C PRO A 510 11.33 -28.19 34.60
N VAL A 511 11.37 -27.53 33.44
CA VAL A 511 10.16 -27.28 32.63
C VAL A 511 9.63 -28.64 32.17
N ILE A 512 8.49 -29.07 32.70
CA ILE A 512 7.87 -30.36 32.41
C ILE A 512 6.53 -30.08 31.71
N ARG A 513 6.25 -30.77 30.58
CA ARG A 513 4.92 -30.73 29.95
C ARG A 513 3.83 -31.07 30.98
N GLY A 514 2.74 -30.33 31.01
CA GLY A 514 1.72 -30.40 32.07
C GLY A 514 1.93 -29.41 33.22
N LYS A 515 3.18 -28.98 33.48
CA LYS A 515 3.48 -27.95 34.51
C LYS A 515 3.61 -26.55 33.91
N VAL A 516 3.75 -26.44 32.59
CA VAL A 516 3.84 -25.15 31.90
C VAL A 516 2.49 -24.47 31.91
N LEU A 517 1.42 -25.17 31.50
CA LEU A 517 0.07 -24.61 31.57
C LEU A 517 -0.33 -24.30 33.01
N ASP A 518 0.01 -25.18 33.96
CA ASP A 518 -0.23 -24.96 35.39
C ASP A 518 0.43 -23.68 35.90
N TYR A 519 1.69 -23.45 35.50
CA TYR A 519 2.40 -22.20 35.78
C TYR A 519 1.68 -21.01 35.14
N LEU A 520 1.32 -21.06 33.85
CA LEU A 520 0.65 -19.94 33.18
C LEU A 520 -0.70 -19.58 33.82
N GLN A 521 -1.47 -20.56 34.27
CA GLN A 521 -2.81 -20.35 34.83
C GLN A 521 -2.80 -19.94 36.30
N ARG A 522 -1.88 -20.48 37.11
CA ARG A 522 -1.84 -20.24 38.56
C ARG A 522 -0.88 -19.15 39.00
N HIS A 523 -0.09 -18.59 38.08
CA HIS A 523 0.86 -17.53 38.42
C HIS A 523 0.11 -16.24 38.78
N GLU A 524 0.24 -15.84 40.05
CA GLU A 524 -0.28 -14.57 40.53
C GLU A 524 0.63 -13.44 40.05
N ILE A 525 0.07 -12.53 39.24
CA ILE A 525 0.77 -11.35 38.75
C ILE A 525 1.02 -10.40 39.93
N GLY A 526 2.27 -10.01 40.16
CA GLY A 526 2.62 -9.10 41.25
C GLY A 526 1.98 -7.71 41.09
N GLN A 527 1.76 -6.99 42.20
CA GLN A 527 1.36 -5.58 42.13
C GLN A 527 2.56 -4.73 41.70
N ALA A 528 2.46 -4.07 40.54
CA ALA A 528 3.47 -3.13 40.07
C ALA A 528 3.51 -1.86 40.97
N PRO A 529 4.65 -1.54 41.63
CA PRO A 529 4.79 -0.30 42.40
C PRO A 529 4.89 0.94 41.48
N PRO A 530 4.62 2.16 42.00
CA PRO A 530 4.43 3.36 41.18
C PRO A 530 5.69 3.84 40.45
N LYS A 531 5.45 4.42 39.26
CA LYS A 531 6.40 4.95 38.26
C LYS A 531 7.53 5.82 38.83
N LYS A 532 8.78 5.50 38.49
CA LYS A 532 9.92 6.44 38.47
C LYS A 532 10.79 6.20 37.22
N PRO A 533 11.02 7.19 36.35
CA PRO A 533 11.89 7.01 35.19
C PRO A 533 13.36 7.29 35.53
N SER A 534 14.30 6.48 35.02
CA SER A 534 15.71 6.85 34.88
C SER A 534 16.54 5.81 34.10
N SER A 535 16.70 6.00 32.80
CA SER A 535 17.97 6.11 32.03
C SER A 535 17.62 6.23 30.54
N SER A 536 18.56 6.48 29.64
CA SER A 536 18.28 6.92 28.26
C SER A 536 18.39 5.83 27.19
N GLU A 537 18.38 4.54 27.55
CA GLU A 537 18.49 3.41 26.61
C GLU A 537 17.42 2.35 26.90
N ALA A 538 16.54 2.06 25.93
CA ALA A 538 15.46 1.09 26.12
C ALA A 538 15.98 -0.35 26.24
N GLN A 539 15.58 -1.04 27.32
CA GLN A 539 15.88 -2.44 27.60
C GLN A 539 14.86 -3.40 26.97
N VAL A 540 13.68 -2.87 26.63
CA VAL A 540 12.63 -3.59 25.91
C VAL A 540 12.12 -2.72 24.75
N ILE A 541 11.94 -3.31 23.58
CA ILE A 541 11.26 -2.69 22.44
C ILE A 541 9.95 -3.44 22.18
N VAL A 542 8.83 -2.71 22.14
CA VAL A 542 7.50 -3.24 21.80
C VAL A 542 7.04 -2.62 20.49
N LEU A 543 6.88 -3.45 19.46
CA LEU A 543 6.39 -3.02 18.15
C LEU A 543 5.02 -3.65 17.87
N ALA A 544 4.23 -2.98 17.05
CA ALA A 544 2.99 -3.52 16.51
C ALA A 544 3.04 -3.57 14.98
N SER A 545 2.23 -4.47 14.42
CA SER A 545 1.96 -4.63 13.00
C SER A 545 0.51 -5.14 12.90
N GLY A 546 -0.44 -4.20 12.93
CA GLY A 546 -1.86 -4.46 13.11
C GLY A 546 -2.15 -5.21 14.40
N ASN A 547 -2.67 -6.44 14.30
CA ASN A 547 -2.99 -7.29 15.45
C ASN A 547 -1.84 -8.24 15.86
N LEU A 548 -0.65 -8.05 15.28
CA LEU A 548 0.59 -8.74 15.64
C LEU A 548 1.50 -7.81 16.47
N GLY A 549 1.88 -8.25 17.66
CA GLY A 549 2.82 -7.60 18.56
C GLY A 549 4.17 -8.31 18.59
N LEU A 550 5.25 -7.53 18.65
CA LEU A 550 6.62 -8.02 18.70
C LEU A 550 7.33 -7.41 19.90
N ILE A 551 7.81 -8.24 20.82
CA ILE A 551 8.53 -7.80 22.03
C ILE A 551 9.97 -8.28 21.95
N TYR A 552 10.90 -7.34 22.02
CA TYR A 552 12.34 -7.58 21.98
C TYR A 552 12.98 -7.15 23.31
N LEU A 553 13.73 -8.05 23.94
CA LEU A 553 14.55 -7.80 25.12
C LEU A 553 15.97 -7.44 24.66
N THR A 554 16.22 -6.14 24.53
CA THR A 554 17.34 -5.55 23.77
C THR A 554 18.68 -5.52 24.52
N GLU A 555 18.68 -5.87 25.80
CA GLU A 555 19.91 -6.06 26.60
C GLU A 555 20.72 -7.28 26.15
N TYR A 556 20.08 -8.20 25.45
CA TYR A 556 20.69 -9.42 24.95
C TYR A 556 20.76 -9.36 23.43
N VAL A 557 21.90 -9.75 22.83
CA VAL A 557 22.02 -9.75 21.36
C VAL A 557 21.28 -10.95 20.73
N LYS A 558 21.21 -12.07 21.44
CA LYS A 558 20.51 -13.28 20.97
C LYS A 558 19.04 -13.26 21.39
N ARG A 559 18.21 -14.00 20.66
CA ARG A 559 16.84 -14.31 21.05
C ARG A 559 16.86 -15.13 22.35
N LEU A 560 16.06 -14.73 23.33
CA LEU A 560 15.92 -15.43 24.60
C LEU A 560 14.91 -16.57 24.52
N THR A 561 15.13 -17.61 25.32
CA THR A 561 14.22 -18.74 25.42
C THR A 561 13.15 -18.51 26.49
N PHE A 562 12.08 -19.30 26.46
CA PHE A 562 11.04 -19.33 27.49
C PHE A 562 11.62 -19.42 28.90
N GLU A 563 12.59 -20.33 29.11
CA GLU A 563 13.25 -20.55 30.38
C GLU A 563 13.98 -19.30 30.87
N GLN A 564 14.68 -18.62 29.96
CA GLN A 564 15.43 -17.40 30.26
C GLN A 564 14.48 -16.23 30.55
N ILE A 565 13.43 -16.06 29.75
CA ILE A 565 12.44 -15.00 29.96
C ILE A 565 11.72 -15.20 31.29
N LYS A 566 11.29 -16.43 31.61
CA LYS A 566 10.69 -16.79 32.90
C LYS A 566 11.59 -16.44 34.08
N ALA A 567 12.90 -16.62 33.95
CA ALA A 567 13.86 -16.30 35.00
C ALA A 567 14.05 -14.78 35.20
N ILE A 568 14.00 -13.99 34.12
CA ILE A 568 14.25 -12.55 34.14
C ILE A 568 12.97 -11.77 34.47
N TYR A 569 11.87 -12.11 33.81
CA TYR A 569 10.55 -11.47 33.92
C TYR A 569 9.45 -12.52 34.14
N PRO A 570 9.30 -13.04 35.37
CA PRO A 570 8.39 -14.15 35.67
C PRO A 570 6.91 -13.83 35.42
N ASP A 571 6.52 -12.55 35.42
CA ASP A 571 5.13 -12.11 35.24
C ASP A 571 4.78 -11.85 33.77
N LEU A 572 5.79 -11.70 32.90
CA LEU A 572 5.61 -11.24 31.52
C LEU A 572 4.81 -12.23 30.66
N ILE A 573 5.26 -13.49 30.57
CA ILE A 573 4.57 -14.49 29.74
C ILE A 573 3.20 -14.84 30.34
N PRO A 574 3.06 -15.17 31.65
CA PRO A 574 1.75 -15.44 32.23
C PRO A 574 0.77 -14.27 32.09
N GLY A 575 1.22 -13.03 32.35
CA GLY A 575 0.36 -11.86 32.28
C GLY A 575 -0.14 -11.54 30.86
N LEU A 576 0.70 -11.75 29.84
CA LEU A 576 0.27 -11.64 28.44
C LEU A 576 -0.75 -12.73 28.09
N VAL A 577 -0.48 -13.99 28.46
CA VAL A 577 -1.33 -15.14 28.14
C VAL A 577 -2.68 -15.09 28.86
N GLN A 578 -2.73 -14.57 30.08
CA GLN A 578 -3.98 -14.46 30.87
C GLN A 578 -4.89 -13.31 30.41
N HIS A 579 -4.36 -12.31 29.72
CA HIS A 579 -5.13 -11.15 29.28
C HIS A 579 -6.12 -11.52 28.18
N GLU A 580 -7.41 -11.22 28.37
CA GLU A 580 -8.51 -11.63 27.47
C GLU A 580 -8.35 -11.15 26.02
N GLY A 581 -7.68 -10.01 25.81
CA GLY A 581 -7.39 -9.48 24.48
C GLY A 581 -6.28 -10.20 23.70
N ILE A 582 -5.55 -11.12 24.32
CA ILE A 582 -4.46 -11.87 23.69
C ILE A 582 -4.98 -13.25 23.28
N GLY A 583 -4.83 -13.59 22.00
CA GLY A 583 -5.24 -14.89 21.48
C GLY A 583 -4.20 -15.95 21.78
N PHE A 584 -2.94 -15.64 21.45
CA PHE A 584 -1.80 -16.48 21.82
C PHE A 584 -0.50 -15.67 21.88
N VAL A 585 0.48 -16.26 22.56
CA VAL A 585 1.86 -15.80 22.64
C VAL A 585 2.77 -16.92 22.13
N MET A 586 3.68 -16.62 21.19
CA MET A 586 4.70 -17.57 20.74
C MET A 586 6.08 -17.24 21.33
N VAL A 587 6.69 -18.24 21.97
CA VAL A 587 8.04 -18.17 22.55
C VAL A 587 8.80 -19.46 22.24
N HIS A 588 10.12 -19.35 22.01
CA HIS A 588 10.99 -20.50 21.78
C HIS A 588 11.46 -21.11 23.11
N SER A 589 11.21 -22.39 23.37
CA SER A 589 11.80 -23.13 24.50
C SER A 589 13.02 -23.90 24.05
N GLU A 590 14.07 -23.91 24.87
CA GLU A 590 15.27 -24.72 24.60
C GLU A 590 14.95 -26.22 24.58
N LYS A 591 14.02 -26.63 25.45
CA LYS A 591 13.64 -28.04 25.63
C LYS A 591 12.60 -28.51 24.61
N TYR A 592 11.58 -27.71 24.35
CA TYR A 592 10.42 -28.13 23.55
C TYR A 592 10.35 -27.50 22.16
N GLY A 593 11.26 -26.58 21.83
CA GLY A 593 11.19 -25.76 20.62
C GLY A 593 10.10 -24.69 20.74
N PRO A 594 9.59 -24.16 19.63
CA PRO A 594 8.56 -23.13 19.66
C PRO A 594 7.23 -23.61 20.26
N MET A 595 6.64 -22.78 21.11
CA MET A 595 5.36 -23.01 21.77
C MET A 595 4.44 -21.82 21.51
N ALA A 596 3.22 -22.06 21.05
CA ALA A 596 2.14 -21.09 21.08
C ALA A 596 1.29 -21.32 22.32
N MET A 597 1.16 -20.31 23.16
CA MET A 597 0.53 -20.38 24.48
C MET A 597 -0.68 -19.45 24.51
N GLY A 598 -1.85 -19.98 24.78
CA GLY A 598 -3.06 -19.23 25.10
C GLY A 598 -3.52 -19.52 26.53
N ARG A 599 -4.57 -18.83 26.96
CA ARG A 599 -5.06 -18.86 28.35
C ARG A 599 -5.38 -20.27 28.85
N GLU A 600 -5.98 -21.09 27.99
CA GLU A 600 -6.49 -22.42 28.34
C GLU A 600 -5.67 -23.57 27.73
N GLY A 601 -4.56 -23.27 27.04
CA GLY A 601 -3.69 -24.32 26.52
C GLY A 601 -2.50 -23.88 25.70
N ILE A 602 -1.69 -24.86 25.30
CA ILE A 602 -0.40 -24.71 24.64
C ILE A 602 -0.33 -25.65 23.44
N CYS A 603 0.04 -25.12 22.28
CA CYS A 603 0.43 -25.88 21.11
C CYS A 603 1.96 -25.92 20.99
N TYR A 604 2.56 -27.10 21.11
CA TYR A 604 3.99 -27.32 20.87
C TYR A 604 4.24 -27.46 19.36
N LEU A 605 4.71 -26.40 18.71
CA LEU A 605 4.67 -26.31 17.24
C LEU A 605 5.57 -27.34 16.56
N LYS A 606 6.67 -27.74 17.22
CA LYS A 606 7.67 -28.69 16.71
C LYS A 606 7.08 -30.08 16.42
N ASP A 607 6.26 -30.61 17.32
CA ASP A 607 5.68 -31.96 17.21
C ASP A 607 4.15 -31.95 17.09
N GLY A 608 3.51 -30.80 17.22
CA GLY A 608 2.05 -30.63 17.14
C GLY A 608 1.29 -31.10 18.38
N THR A 609 1.99 -31.41 19.48
CA THR A 609 1.32 -31.82 20.72
C THR A 609 0.56 -30.63 21.31
N ILE A 610 -0.66 -30.88 21.82
CA ILE A 610 -1.49 -29.88 22.48
C ILE A 610 -1.64 -30.25 23.96
N GLU A 611 -1.52 -29.25 24.84
CA GLU A 611 -1.80 -29.33 26.28
C GLU A 611 -2.96 -28.38 26.60
N GLY A 612 -4.09 -28.88 27.11
CA GLY A 612 -5.30 -28.07 27.29
C GLY A 612 -6.07 -27.87 25.98
N GLU A 613 -6.62 -26.68 25.76
CA GLU A 613 -7.27 -26.29 24.51
C GLU A 613 -6.25 -25.75 23.49
N ASP A 614 -6.40 -26.08 22.20
CA ASP A 614 -5.47 -25.58 21.17
C ASP A 614 -5.71 -24.09 20.90
N PRO A 615 -4.79 -23.19 21.29
CA PRO A 615 -4.95 -21.75 21.14
C PRO A 615 -4.95 -21.31 19.67
N LEU A 616 -4.51 -22.16 18.74
CA LEU A 616 -4.42 -21.85 17.33
C LEU A 616 -5.70 -22.17 16.54
N THR A 617 -6.65 -22.90 17.15
CA THR A 617 -7.91 -23.31 16.50
C THR A 617 -8.65 -22.15 15.82
N PRO A 618 -8.83 -20.97 16.44
CA PRO A 618 -9.55 -19.85 15.80
C PRO A 618 -8.84 -19.30 14.56
N PHE A 619 -7.51 -19.47 14.44
CA PHE A 619 -6.68 -18.82 13.44
C PHE A 619 -6.51 -19.63 12.15
N GLY A 620 -7.18 -20.78 12.06
CA GLY A 620 -7.18 -21.63 10.87
C GLY A 620 -6.15 -22.78 10.93
N PRO A 621 -6.30 -23.78 10.04
CA PRO A 621 -5.59 -25.05 10.14
C PRO A 621 -4.08 -24.94 9.93
N ARG A 622 -3.61 -23.90 9.24
CA ARG A 622 -2.18 -23.68 8.94
C ARG A 622 -1.47 -22.74 9.91
N ALA A 623 -2.17 -22.23 10.94
CA ALA A 623 -1.57 -21.32 11.92
C ALA A 623 -0.28 -21.90 12.54
N ARG A 624 -0.25 -23.21 12.83
CA ARG A 624 0.94 -23.91 13.34
C ARG A 624 2.10 -23.87 12.34
N GLU A 625 1.84 -24.06 11.06
CA GLU A 625 2.86 -24.08 10.00
C GLU A 625 3.47 -22.68 9.81
N HIS A 626 2.63 -21.65 9.76
CA HIS A 626 3.05 -20.25 9.66
C HIS A 626 3.91 -19.81 10.84
N LEU A 627 3.50 -20.18 12.06
CA LEU A 627 4.27 -19.87 13.27
C LEU A 627 5.59 -20.66 13.33
N SER A 628 5.57 -21.94 12.93
CA SER A 628 6.79 -22.76 12.84
C SER A 628 7.79 -22.17 11.86
N ARG A 629 7.34 -21.73 10.68
CA ARG A 629 8.16 -21.02 9.69
C ARG A 629 8.73 -19.72 10.28
N THR A 630 7.88 -18.91 10.91
CA THR A 630 8.28 -17.63 11.50
C THR A 630 9.32 -17.79 12.61
N ASP A 631 9.23 -18.86 13.42
CA ASP A 631 10.22 -19.16 14.47
C ASP A 631 11.64 -19.38 13.92
N THR A 632 11.77 -19.79 12.65
CA THR A 632 13.07 -20.01 12.00
C THR A 632 13.78 -18.71 11.59
N PHE A 633 13.06 -17.59 11.58
CA PHE A 633 13.62 -16.31 11.14
C PHE A 633 14.66 -15.81 12.14
N LYS A 634 15.77 -15.28 11.62
CA LYS A 634 16.87 -14.72 12.43
C LYS A 634 16.41 -13.54 13.30
N HIS A 635 15.48 -12.71 12.81
CA HIS A 635 15.03 -11.48 13.46
C HIS A 635 13.63 -11.57 14.08
N VAL A 636 13.10 -12.78 14.25
CA VAL A 636 11.87 -13.02 15.01
C VAL A 636 12.02 -12.49 16.45
N PRO A 637 10.96 -11.91 17.06
CA PRO A 637 11.04 -11.37 18.42
C PRO A 637 11.28 -12.43 19.48
N ASP A 638 11.72 -11.97 20.67
CA ASP A 638 11.81 -12.82 21.85
C ASP A 638 10.42 -13.36 22.23
N ILE A 639 9.40 -12.51 22.12
CA ILE A 639 8.00 -12.87 22.31
C ILE A 639 7.19 -12.30 21.14
N LEU A 640 6.51 -13.17 20.39
CA LEU A 640 5.52 -12.79 19.39
C LEU A 640 4.14 -12.88 20.03
N VAL A 641 3.29 -11.89 19.83
CA VAL A 641 1.97 -11.81 20.43
C VAL A 641 0.94 -11.61 19.33
N ASN A 642 -0.15 -12.36 19.31
CA ASN A 642 -1.27 -12.09 18.41
C ASN A 642 -2.50 -11.77 19.25
N SER A 643 -3.26 -10.74 18.86
CA SER A 643 -4.53 -10.46 19.53
C SER A 643 -5.48 -11.65 19.40
N PHE A 644 -6.54 -11.64 20.19
CA PHE A 644 -7.66 -12.56 19.96
C PHE A 644 -8.23 -12.36 18.54
N TYR A 645 -8.93 -13.38 18.07
CA TYR A 645 -9.77 -13.34 16.87
C TYR A 645 -11.12 -13.95 17.22
N ASP A 646 -12.20 -13.23 16.92
CA ASP A 646 -13.57 -13.74 17.04
C ASP A 646 -14.10 -14.14 15.65
N PRO A 647 -14.29 -15.44 15.38
CA PRO A 647 -14.78 -15.92 14.09
C PRO A 647 -16.26 -15.63 13.84
N VAL A 648 -17.06 -15.30 14.86
CA VAL A 648 -18.49 -14.99 14.70
C VAL A 648 -18.66 -13.58 14.16
N THR A 649 -17.98 -12.61 14.78
CA THR A 649 -18.01 -11.21 14.36
C THR A 649 -16.97 -10.90 13.27
N ASN A 650 -16.04 -11.83 13.03
CA ASN A 650 -14.87 -11.65 12.17
C ASN A 650 -14.05 -10.42 12.58
N GLU A 651 -13.80 -10.29 13.89
CA GLU A 651 -13.08 -9.16 14.47
C GLU A 651 -11.75 -9.57 15.12
N VAL A 652 -10.79 -8.66 15.03
CA VAL A 652 -9.55 -8.69 15.79
C VAL A 652 -9.44 -7.44 16.68
N ALA A 653 -8.38 -7.37 17.48
CA ALA A 653 -8.01 -6.15 18.20
C ALA A 653 -6.61 -5.72 17.78
N ALA A 654 -6.53 -4.77 16.85
CA ALA A 654 -5.27 -4.17 16.45
C ALA A 654 -4.55 -3.57 17.67
N PHE A 655 -3.25 -3.86 17.82
CA PHE A 655 -2.41 -3.19 18.80
C PHE A 655 -2.09 -1.75 18.40
N GLU A 656 -2.34 -1.41 17.13
CA GLU A 656 -2.27 -0.07 16.57
C GLU A 656 -3.66 0.59 16.56
N GLU A 657 -3.69 1.92 16.49
CA GLU A 657 -4.93 2.69 16.37
C GLU A 657 -5.47 2.68 14.92
N LEU A 658 -5.71 1.47 14.38
CA LEU A 658 -6.27 1.22 13.06
C LEU A 658 -7.50 0.31 13.20
N VAL A 659 -8.63 0.68 12.59
CA VAL A 659 -9.90 -0.07 12.68
C VAL A 659 -9.93 -1.25 11.72
N GLY A 660 -9.45 -1.05 10.48
CA GLY A 660 -9.02 -2.14 9.62
C GLY A 660 -7.56 -2.44 9.94
N SER A 661 -7.19 -3.72 10.08
CA SER A 661 -5.82 -4.09 10.39
C SER A 661 -5.41 -5.38 9.70
N HIS A 662 -4.11 -5.52 9.50
CA HIS A 662 -3.48 -6.70 8.94
C HIS A 662 -2.07 -6.87 9.53
N GLY A 663 -1.39 -7.98 9.22
CA GLY A 663 -0.04 -8.28 9.67
C GLY A 663 0.03 -9.52 10.57
N GLY A 664 -1.05 -9.87 11.25
CA GLY A 664 -1.15 -11.04 12.11
C GLY A 664 -1.95 -12.20 11.50
N LEU A 665 -2.39 -13.09 12.38
CA LEU A 665 -3.34 -14.16 12.04
C LEU A 665 -4.76 -13.76 12.44
N GLY A 666 -5.73 -14.33 11.72
CA GLY A 666 -7.16 -14.26 12.05
C GLY A 666 -7.97 -13.36 11.11
N GLY A 667 -9.13 -13.87 10.70
CA GLY A 667 -10.08 -13.17 9.84
C GLY A 667 -9.64 -13.03 8.39
N GLU A 668 -10.16 -12.01 7.73
CA GLU A 668 -10.01 -11.78 6.28
C GLU A 668 -8.63 -11.29 5.87
N GLN A 669 -7.79 -10.83 6.81
CA GLN A 669 -6.43 -10.36 6.53
C GLN A 669 -5.54 -11.41 5.84
N THR A 670 -5.82 -12.70 6.04
CA THR A 670 -5.05 -13.81 5.45
C THR A 670 -5.67 -14.38 4.18
N GLN A 671 -6.74 -13.77 3.65
CA GLN A 671 -7.53 -14.31 2.53
C GLN A 671 -7.54 -13.39 1.28
N PRO A 672 -6.38 -13.10 0.67
CA PRO A 672 -6.29 -12.38 -0.60
C PRO A 672 -6.75 -13.22 -1.80
N PHE A 673 -6.65 -12.64 -3.00
CA PHE A 673 -7.07 -13.26 -4.24
C PHE A 673 -6.17 -12.91 -5.43
N ILE A 674 -6.33 -13.66 -6.50
CA ILE A 674 -5.87 -13.33 -7.85
C ILE A 674 -6.99 -13.56 -8.86
N LEU A 675 -7.38 -12.49 -9.56
CA LEU A 675 -8.26 -12.48 -10.71
C LEU A 675 -7.39 -12.46 -11.97
N HIS A 676 -7.43 -13.55 -12.73
CA HIS A 676 -6.54 -13.80 -13.86
C HIS A 676 -7.32 -14.22 -15.11
N PRO A 677 -6.73 -14.12 -16.32
CA PRO A 677 -7.34 -14.62 -17.54
C PRO A 677 -7.78 -16.09 -17.40
N SER A 678 -8.95 -16.41 -17.92
CA SER A 678 -9.60 -17.73 -17.74
C SER A 678 -8.80 -18.91 -18.29
N GLU A 679 -7.89 -18.65 -19.22
CA GLU A 679 -6.98 -19.60 -19.85
C GLU A 679 -5.75 -19.95 -18.99
N TRP A 680 -5.44 -19.16 -17.95
CA TRP A 680 -4.31 -19.45 -17.06
C TRP A 680 -4.58 -20.66 -16.19
N ASN A 681 -3.58 -21.55 -16.08
CA ASN A 681 -3.63 -22.70 -15.19
C ASN A 681 -2.96 -22.40 -13.86
N MET A 682 -3.79 -22.11 -12.85
CA MET A 682 -3.35 -21.85 -11.47
C MET A 682 -3.11 -23.12 -10.65
N GLY A 683 -3.30 -24.31 -11.23
CA GLY A 683 -3.24 -25.58 -10.50
C GLY A 683 -4.52 -25.90 -9.73
N SER A 684 -4.60 -27.12 -9.21
CA SER A 684 -5.71 -27.59 -8.36
C SER A 684 -5.38 -27.54 -6.86
N GLU A 685 -4.10 -27.37 -6.52
CA GLU A 685 -3.65 -27.24 -5.14
C GLU A 685 -3.93 -25.83 -4.62
N GLU A 686 -4.19 -25.74 -3.32
CA GLU A 686 -4.38 -24.46 -2.66
C GLU A 686 -3.07 -23.66 -2.65
N ILE A 687 -3.15 -22.36 -2.94
CA ILE A 687 -2.00 -21.47 -2.98
C ILE A 687 -1.76 -20.97 -1.57
N VAL A 688 -0.65 -21.42 -0.96
CA VAL A 688 -0.26 -21.03 0.40
C VAL A 688 1.08 -20.30 0.33
N GLY A 689 1.08 -19.06 0.80
CA GLY A 689 2.25 -18.20 0.83
C GLY A 689 2.54 -17.49 -0.50
N ALA A 690 3.18 -16.34 -0.38
CA ALA A 690 3.50 -15.46 -1.50
C ALA A 690 4.55 -16.07 -2.44
N GLU A 691 5.45 -16.91 -1.93
CA GLU A 691 6.44 -17.63 -2.73
C GLU A 691 5.77 -18.63 -3.69
N LYS A 692 4.73 -19.34 -3.23
CA LYS A 692 3.99 -20.27 -4.10
C LYS A 692 3.27 -19.53 -5.23
N LEU A 693 2.68 -18.37 -4.91
CA LEU A 693 2.09 -17.51 -5.92
C LEU A 693 3.14 -17.04 -6.94
N HIS A 694 4.33 -16.64 -6.51
CA HIS A 694 5.44 -16.27 -7.41
C HIS A 694 5.80 -17.39 -8.40
N GLU A 695 5.93 -18.63 -7.93
CA GLU A 695 6.21 -19.79 -8.80
C GLU A 695 5.16 -19.95 -9.90
N LEU A 696 3.88 -19.84 -9.54
CA LEU A 696 2.75 -19.95 -10.46
C LEU A 696 2.77 -18.80 -11.48
N LEU A 697 2.98 -17.57 -11.03
CA LEU A 697 3.10 -16.40 -11.90
C LEU A 697 4.29 -16.54 -12.86
N LYS A 698 5.46 -16.95 -12.37
CA LYS A 698 6.64 -17.22 -13.21
C LYS A 698 6.39 -18.31 -14.25
N ARG A 699 5.62 -19.35 -13.92
CA ARG A 699 5.20 -20.37 -14.88
C ARG A 699 4.32 -19.78 -15.97
N GLN A 700 3.30 -19.01 -15.59
CA GLN A 700 2.42 -18.33 -16.55
C GLN A 700 3.19 -17.35 -17.45
N LEU A 701 4.14 -16.59 -16.92
CA LEU A 701 5.02 -15.69 -17.70
C LEU A 701 5.93 -16.41 -18.72
N LYS A 702 6.19 -17.71 -18.54
CA LYS A 702 6.98 -18.52 -19.48
C LYS A 702 6.09 -19.12 -20.58
N GLU A 703 4.82 -19.39 -20.27
CA GLU A 703 3.83 -19.92 -21.20
C GLU A 703 3.34 -18.84 -22.18
N VAL A 704 3.40 -17.57 -21.78
CA VAL A 704 3.06 -16.37 -22.57
C VAL A 704 4.29 -15.72 -23.20
#